data_AF-A0A6G3CJM9-F1
#
_entry.id   AF-A0A6G3CJM9-F1
#
_cell.length_a   1.000
_cell.length_b   1.000
_cell.length_c   1.000
_cell.angle_alpha   90.00
_cell.angle_beta   90.00
_cell.angle_gamma   90.00
#
_symmetry.space_group_name_H-M   'P 1'
#
loop_
_entity.id
_entity.type
_entity.pdbx_description
1 polymer ?
#
loop_
_entity_poly.entity_id
_entity_poly.type
_entity_poly.pdbx_seq_one_letter_code
_entity_poly.pdbx_strand_id
1 'polypeptide(L)'
;MPPVKVGSNKPVGNEAEAAPSAEKAAWLEAEEERAATGTPPAPAGRKAARGVAAAAASYVPEGQGSVPWHQISDFRITDALVARVNYSTGNLMLAGTDFEIAGVGQKLRLARTYNSLDAPWGKVSQRWWQEYERYLNLADGSEVVLYDATGAAVRFAKESDGSLTTPKGYSKDLKKNADGTYTLTDRKSGSKDTYDADGTLTKVTDKNKGAITVTQHDEGGEHKGFKLTETRSGRWVDLVKTHANQWQAKDHTGRTAVFDLNAAGDLEKATDTEGKSTVFGYDSSRRLTKITTHEGRVTVFTYDGHNRVTSMLRATEFNGSGHTGPTWTYAYSAASPSAAGRTTVTDPENHATTYEHDADGQVEKVTDALERSRSKKYDANRNVEEAEDAMGVGGASGNVTTYGWDSRNNPTSSKLPTGATATMSGYQTIAGSDLPETMTTADDEKTKYTYDTAGNTKSVAVQGTGGGNQSFDHNPATPTCGGFEGQVCKVTTKMTDAKSVSTTFTYDSQGNLKTVKAPAPLGTTTYTYDALGRPETVKDARGVTIVYTYDHRDRVKKVDSSNYQAVTYEYDGDGNLTQRSDGTGVIRYAFDPLSRETVRTLQNGAQTVLAYTPAGNVDTYEDPAGLTDYTWNEVNKLKELKDPKGKVTTYGYNRNDVRTTTTYPGNTVHTVTPDKSGRPEKIKATSPKGTLVDLAYTYARPDGKDGGKIGTTTDAVAGTKTSYAYDRSGRFSYAAEKKGSTLTSSWQYCYDLAGNLTSQGVDKGCPRGTTYTVNDAQQITAKNGSATNWSYDKIGNETAAASTPESTRTGMKWSDHSQMTSVTTGGTTYAGQYGSTDQSERIKLGDTFFHNGPLGLSATSTAGVDTGFNREPGGTLNSMTRGGKNHYYLTDALGSVVALADEAGAKANTYAYSPRGVQRAATTEQVSQPYRFAGGYQDPTGLYHFAARYYDPNIGRFTTPDPSGQEQNPYLYAEGDPVNRIDPTGLLSLGGIADALGPIGDVGTGIAHLAEGDTKALWGDVAGVVVGGIAAVGCATAVGATAAPTLGTSLSATAGCYAISWSSGQIASNLVSG
;
A
#
# COMPACT_ATOMS: atom_id res chain seq x y z
N MET A 1 -11.11 10.52 26.81
CA MET A 1 -9.93 10.46 25.92
C MET A 1 -8.69 10.38 26.80
N PRO A 2 -7.79 9.40 26.60
CA PRO A 2 -6.53 9.34 27.33
C PRO A 2 -5.66 10.59 27.06
N PRO A 3 -4.84 11.05 28.03
CA PRO A 3 -3.92 12.15 27.82
C PRO A 3 -2.80 11.75 26.85
N VAL A 4 -2.32 12.70 26.04
CA VAL A 4 -1.17 12.49 25.17
C VAL A 4 0.10 12.41 26.01
N LYS A 5 0.81 11.27 25.94
CA LYS A 5 2.11 11.13 26.58
C LYS A 5 3.16 11.98 25.86
N VAL A 6 3.89 12.78 26.63
CA VAL A 6 4.99 13.62 26.14
C VAL A 6 6.29 12.88 26.44
N GLY A 7 7.12 12.74 25.41
CA GLY A 7 8.44 12.13 25.52
C GLY A 7 9.42 12.98 26.34
N SER A 8 10.60 12.42 26.58
CA SER A 8 11.68 13.15 27.27
C SER A 8 12.53 13.99 26.32
N ASN A 9 12.52 13.68 25.00
CA ASN A 9 13.19 14.48 23.99
C ASN A 9 12.58 15.89 23.89
N LYS A 10 13.40 16.91 23.61
CA LYS A 10 13.02 18.33 23.60
C LYS A 10 13.46 19.02 22.30
N PRO A 11 12.71 20.03 21.83
CA PRO A 11 13.09 20.76 20.63
C PRO A 11 14.45 21.44 20.78
N VAL A 12 15.22 21.44 19.70
CA VAL A 12 16.43 22.24 19.53
C VAL A 12 16.02 23.69 19.23
N GLY A 13 16.81 24.67 19.66
CA GLY A 13 16.57 26.07 19.34
C GLY A 13 16.65 26.33 17.82
N ASN A 14 15.78 27.20 17.31
CA ASN A 14 15.84 27.63 15.92
C ASN A 14 16.99 28.63 15.72
N GLU A 15 17.83 28.41 14.71
CA GLU A 15 18.92 29.32 14.32
C GLU A 15 18.51 30.13 13.10
N ALA A 16 18.91 31.39 12.96
CA ALA A 16 18.66 32.15 11.74
C ALA A 16 19.43 31.55 10.55
N GLU A 17 18.85 31.63 9.34
CA GLU A 17 19.54 31.23 8.12
C GLU A 17 20.85 32.01 7.94
N ALA A 18 21.94 31.31 7.60
CA ALA A 18 23.21 31.91 7.31
C ALA A 18 23.14 32.80 6.05
N ALA A 19 23.94 33.87 6.02
CA ALA A 19 23.97 34.77 4.87
C ALA A 19 24.29 34.00 3.58
N PRO A 20 23.53 34.21 2.48
CA PRO A 20 23.77 33.52 1.22
C PRO A 20 25.11 33.93 0.62
N SER A 21 25.73 33.02 -0.14
CA SER A 21 26.85 33.39 -1.02
C SER A 21 26.39 34.40 -2.07
N ALA A 22 27.32 35.12 -2.69
CA ALA A 22 26.99 36.07 -3.75
C ALA A 22 26.25 35.39 -4.93
N GLU A 23 26.63 34.16 -5.26
CA GLU A 23 25.98 33.37 -6.31
C GLU A 23 24.57 32.92 -5.91
N LYS A 24 24.37 32.42 -4.69
CA LYS A 24 23.03 32.09 -4.17
C LYS A 24 22.14 33.32 -4.10
N ALA A 25 22.66 34.47 -3.69
CA ALA A 25 21.91 35.72 -3.64
C ALA A 25 21.47 36.18 -5.04
N ALA A 26 22.38 36.13 -6.03
CA ALA A 26 22.06 36.45 -7.42
C ALA A 26 21.05 35.46 -8.02
N TRP A 27 21.16 34.17 -7.67
CA TRP A 27 20.18 33.15 -8.08
C TRP A 27 18.79 33.40 -7.47
N LEU A 28 18.72 33.75 -6.17
CA LEU A 28 17.45 34.09 -5.51
C LEU A 28 16.77 35.30 -6.17
N GLU A 29 17.54 36.34 -6.51
CA GLU A 29 17.04 37.53 -7.21
C GLU A 29 16.50 37.18 -8.61
N ALA A 30 17.23 36.35 -9.36
CA ALA A 30 16.80 35.87 -10.67
C ALA A 30 15.54 34.98 -10.60
N GLU A 31 15.42 34.14 -9.57
CA GLU A 31 14.23 33.32 -9.36
C GLU A 31 13.02 34.14 -8.93
N GLU A 32 13.21 35.20 -8.14
CA GLU A 32 12.15 36.16 -7.81
C GLU A 32 11.64 36.88 -9.06
N GLU A 33 12.55 37.38 -9.90
CA GLU A 33 12.21 37.99 -11.19
C GLU A 33 11.48 36.99 -12.10
N ARG A 34 11.94 35.73 -12.15
CA ARG A 34 11.25 34.66 -12.89
C ARG A 34 9.88 34.37 -12.31
N ALA A 35 9.68 34.32 -11.00
CA ALA A 35 8.35 34.08 -10.45
C ALA A 35 7.38 35.24 -10.77
N ALA A 36 7.89 36.47 -10.83
CA ALA A 36 7.10 37.67 -11.14
C ALA A 36 6.79 37.85 -12.64
N THR A 37 7.74 37.50 -13.52
CA THR A 37 7.75 37.77 -14.98
C THR A 37 7.74 36.53 -15.87
N GLY A 38 7.91 35.34 -15.25
CA GLY A 38 7.71 33.95 -15.72
C GLY A 38 8.21 33.60 -17.09
N THR A 39 9.11 34.43 -17.59
CA THR A 39 10.08 34.10 -18.60
C THR A 39 11.24 33.41 -17.85
N PRO A 40 11.55 32.15 -18.15
CA PRO A 40 12.76 31.51 -17.67
C PRO A 40 14.00 32.35 -18.08
N PRO A 41 15.10 32.33 -17.33
CA PRO A 41 16.29 33.09 -17.69
C PRO A 41 16.76 32.72 -19.11
N ALA A 42 16.64 33.66 -20.04
CA ALA A 42 16.95 33.45 -21.45
C ALA A 42 18.48 33.43 -21.69
N PRO A 43 18.97 32.66 -22.68
CA PRO A 43 20.39 32.68 -23.04
C PRO A 43 20.83 34.08 -23.53
N ALA A 44 22.11 34.38 -23.34
CA ALA A 44 22.75 35.67 -23.60
C ALA A 44 22.48 36.22 -25.01
N GLY A 45 21.39 36.97 -25.17
CA GLY A 45 20.97 37.55 -26.45
C GLY A 45 19.78 38.50 -26.37
N ARG A 46 18.98 38.45 -25.30
CA ARG A 46 17.91 39.43 -25.02
C ARG A 46 18.19 40.11 -23.68
N LYS A 47 18.61 41.37 -23.76
CA LYS A 47 18.78 42.39 -22.69
C LYS A 47 18.94 41.84 -21.25
N ALA A 48 20.16 41.55 -20.83
CA ALA A 48 20.53 41.55 -19.41
C ALA A 48 21.98 42.07 -19.24
N ALA A 49 22.21 42.82 -18.16
CA ALA A 49 23.52 43.33 -17.80
C ALA A 49 24.50 42.16 -17.59
N ARG A 50 25.59 42.14 -18.36
CA ARG A 50 26.56 41.03 -18.54
C ARG A 50 27.23 40.47 -17.26
N GLY A 51 26.98 41.01 -16.07
CA GLY A 51 27.63 40.59 -14.82
C GLY A 51 26.76 39.73 -13.89
N VAL A 52 25.46 40.02 -13.76
CA VAL A 52 24.57 39.37 -12.77
C VAL A 52 24.01 38.05 -13.29
N ALA A 53 23.63 38.00 -14.58
CA ALA A 53 23.07 36.80 -15.20
C ALA A 53 24.04 35.60 -15.27
N ALA A 54 25.35 35.85 -15.41
CA ALA A 54 26.36 34.80 -15.44
C ALA A 54 26.65 34.21 -14.04
N ALA A 55 26.54 35.03 -12.98
CA ALA A 55 26.70 34.59 -11.60
C ALA A 55 25.45 33.90 -11.03
N ALA A 56 24.25 34.27 -11.51
CA ALA A 56 23.01 33.56 -11.18
C ALA A 56 22.92 32.19 -11.87
N ALA A 57 23.49 32.05 -13.07
CA ALA A 57 23.53 30.79 -13.81
C ALA A 57 24.54 29.76 -13.24
N SER A 58 25.48 30.15 -12.38
CA SER A 58 26.45 29.23 -11.78
C SER A 58 25.93 28.46 -10.56
N TYR A 59 24.85 28.94 -9.92
CA TYR A 59 24.24 28.27 -8.77
C TYR A 59 23.03 27.44 -9.17
N VAL A 60 23.03 26.16 -8.80
CA VAL A 60 21.89 25.25 -8.91
C VAL A 60 21.66 24.64 -7.53
N PRO A 61 20.46 24.77 -6.96
CA PRO A 61 20.18 24.18 -5.66
C PRO A 61 20.20 22.65 -5.75
N GLU A 62 20.78 22.02 -4.73
CA GLU A 62 20.94 20.57 -4.62
C GLU A 62 20.29 20.04 -3.34
N GLY A 63 19.73 18.83 -3.42
CA GLY A 63 19.20 18.12 -2.26
C GLY A 63 17.77 18.50 -1.82
N GLN A 64 17.12 19.43 -2.54
CA GLN A 64 15.69 19.75 -2.42
C GLN A 64 14.83 18.82 -3.28
N GLY A 65 13.52 18.79 -2.99
CA GLY A 65 12.57 17.93 -3.70
C GLY A 65 12.79 16.43 -3.43
N SER A 66 12.16 15.59 -4.25
CA SER A 66 12.19 14.12 -4.14
C SER A 66 13.27 13.52 -5.05
N VAL A 67 14.47 13.33 -4.49
CA VAL A 67 15.60 12.67 -5.19
C VAL A 67 15.50 11.14 -5.03
N PRO A 68 15.56 10.34 -6.12
CA PRO A 68 15.20 8.91 -6.08
C PRO A 68 16.01 8.03 -5.11
N TRP A 69 17.26 8.36 -4.84
CA TRP A 69 18.15 7.57 -3.97
C TRP A 69 18.30 8.16 -2.55
N HIS A 70 17.64 9.28 -2.26
CA HIS A 70 17.62 9.85 -0.90
C HIS A 70 16.59 9.12 -0.04
N GLN A 71 16.83 9.08 1.27
CA GLN A 71 15.85 8.56 2.21
C GLN A 71 14.99 9.69 2.78
N ILE A 72 13.67 9.49 2.79
CA ILE A 72 12.68 10.46 3.26
C ILE A 72 11.72 9.77 4.24
N SER A 73 11.34 10.47 5.31
CA SER A 73 10.30 10.04 6.26
C SER A 73 9.08 10.94 6.17
N ASP A 74 7.89 10.33 6.16
CA ASP A 74 6.62 11.01 5.94
C ASP A 74 5.74 11.04 7.21
N PHE A 75 5.09 12.16 7.45
CA PHE A 75 4.20 12.41 8.59
C PHE A 75 2.91 13.09 8.13
N ARG A 76 1.78 12.41 8.35
CA ARG A 76 0.46 12.95 8.01
C ARG A 76 0.11 14.14 8.91
N ILE A 77 -0.30 15.26 8.30
CA ILE A 77 -0.85 16.42 9.00
C ILE A 77 -2.39 16.45 8.87
N THR A 78 -2.90 16.30 7.64
CA THR A 78 -4.32 16.09 7.32
C THR A 78 -4.46 14.97 6.28
N ASP A 79 -5.67 14.64 5.80
CA ASP A 79 -5.88 13.77 4.64
C ASP A 79 -5.26 14.29 3.33
N ALA A 80 -5.00 15.60 3.24
CA ALA A 80 -4.48 16.25 2.04
C ALA A 80 -3.08 16.88 2.21
N LEU A 81 -2.47 16.81 3.39
CA LEU A 81 -1.16 17.43 3.68
C LEU A 81 -0.23 16.48 4.45
N VAL A 82 0.96 16.27 3.90
CA VAL A 82 2.00 15.40 4.48
C VAL A 82 3.31 16.19 4.63
N ALA A 83 3.92 16.14 5.81
CA ALA A 83 5.28 16.61 6.05
C ALA A 83 6.28 15.51 5.75
N ARG A 84 7.38 15.82 5.07
CA ARG A 84 8.38 14.85 4.62
C ARG A 84 9.77 15.36 5.00
N VAL A 85 10.56 14.59 5.73
CA VAL A 85 11.92 14.97 6.15
C VAL A 85 12.94 14.11 5.41
N ASN A 86 13.81 14.75 4.64
CA ASN A 86 14.90 14.08 3.94
C ASN A 86 16.07 13.83 4.90
N TYR A 87 16.39 12.57 5.18
CA TYR A 87 17.47 12.20 6.10
C TYR A 87 18.86 12.40 5.52
N SER A 88 18.99 12.45 4.20
CA SER A 88 20.27 12.72 3.54
C SER A 88 20.63 14.22 3.61
N THR A 89 19.64 15.12 3.48
CA THR A 89 19.92 16.56 3.31
C THR A 89 19.38 17.44 4.42
N GLY A 90 18.44 16.93 5.23
CA GLY A 90 17.71 17.70 6.24
C GLY A 90 16.59 18.58 5.66
N ASN A 91 16.28 18.47 4.38
CA ASN A 91 15.17 19.21 3.77
C ASN A 91 13.82 18.80 4.36
N LEU A 92 13.05 19.76 4.87
CA LEU A 92 11.63 19.58 5.13
C LEU A 92 10.85 19.89 3.87
N MET A 93 10.03 18.95 3.43
CA MET A 93 9.02 19.17 2.40
C MET A 93 7.62 19.10 3.00
N LEU A 94 6.69 19.91 2.50
CA LEU A 94 5.27 19.71 2.73
C LEU A 94 4.58 19.44 1.41
N ALA A 95 4.00 18.25 1.24
CA ALA A 95 3.23 17.88 0.05
C ALA A 95 1.74 18.05 0.34
N GLY A 96 1.10 19.04 -0.30
CA GLY A 96 -0.32 19.34 -0.20
C GLY A 96 -1.07 19.02 -1.49
N THR A 97 -2.25 18.39 -1.43
CA THR A 97 -3.12 18.16 -2.60
C THR A 97 -4.38 19.00 -2.48
N ASP A 98 -4.52 20.02 -3.33
CA ASP A 98 -5.62 20.97 -3.25
C ASP A 98 -6.82 20.48 -4.08
N PHE A 99 -6.57 19.92 -5.27
CA PHE A 99 -7.56 19.25 -6.12
C PHE A 99 -7.05 17.90 -6.61
N GLU A 100 -7.91 16.89 -6.62
CA GLU A 100 -7.69 15.64 -7.34
C GLU A 100 -8.98 15.26 -8.07
N ILE A 101 -9.02 15.47 -9.38
CA ILE A 101 -10.18 15.19 -10.23
C ILE A 101 -9.88 13.96 -11.07
N ALA A 102 -10.87 13.06 -11.18
CA ALA A 102 -10.74 11.88 -12.02
C ALA A 102 -10.41 12.30 -13.46
N GLY A 103 -9.39 11.68 -14.05
CA GLY A 103 -9.00 11.88 -15.45
C GLY A 103 -9.12 10.60 -16.25
N VAL A 104 -8.90 10.69 -17.57
CA VAL A 104 -8.91 9.55 -18.50
C VAL A 104 -7.46 9.22 -18.87
N GLY A 105 -6.85 8.29 -18.13
CA GLY A 105 -5.40 8.09 -18.12
C GLY A 105 -4.80 8.75 -16.87
N GLN A 106 -4.27 9.97 -17.02
CA GLN A 106 -3.69 10.72 -15.90
C GLN A 106 -4.76 11.46 -15.08
N LYS A 107 -4.63 11.44 -13.76
CA LYS A 107 -5.46 12.25 -12.85
C LYS A 107 -5.17 13.74 -13.04
N LEU A 108 -6.22 14.57 -13.10
CA LEU A 108 -6.08 16.01 -13.09
C LEU A 108 -5.89 16.48 -11.64
N ARG A 109 -4.63 16.72 -11.26
CA ARG A 109 -4.25 17.08 -9.89
C ARG A 109 -3.68 18.49 -9.83
N LEU A 110 -4.05 19.26 -8.82
CA LEU A 110 -3.29 20.44 -8.40
C LEU A 110 -2.74 20.17 -7.02
N ALA A 111 -1.42 20.11 -6.91
CA ALA A 111 -0.71 19.87 -5.67
C ALA A 111 0.49 20.81 -5.56
N ARG A 112 0.90 21.05 -4.32
CA ARG A 112 1.97 21.97 -3.93
C ARG A 112 3.01 21.29 -3.04
N THR A 113 4.25 21.75 -3.18
CA THR A 113 5.40 21.27 -2.42
C THR A 113 6.11 22.44 -1.76
N TYR A 114 6.19 22.46 -0.43
CA TYR A 114 7.13 23.32 0.30
C TYR A 114 8.52 22.67 0.28
N ASN A 115 9.59 23.46 0.31
CA ASN A 115 10.95 22.99 0.63
C ASN A 115 11.59 23.95 1.65
N SER A 116 12.23 23.41 2.70
CA SER A 116 13.00 24.24 3.64
C SER A 116 14.36 24.61 3.08
N LEU A 117 15.01 23.76 2.28
CA LEU A 117 16.17 24.16 1.50
C LEU A 117 15.78 25.14 0.38
N ASP A 118 16.76 25.79 -0.23
CA ASP A 118 16.51 26.67 -1.36
C ASP A 118 15.93 25.87 -2.54
N ALA A 119 14.71 26.19 -2.93
CA ALA A 119 14.02 25.64 -4.08
C ALA A 119 13.60 26.79 -5.00
N PRO A 120 13.29 26.51 -6.28
CA PRO A 120 12.78 27.52 -7.19
C PRO A 120 11.61 28.30 -6.60
N TRP A 121 11.54 29.59 -6.92
CA TRP A 121 10.46 30.45 -6.42
C TRP A 121 9.16 30.10 -7.13
N GLY A 122 8.17 29.54 -6.41
CA GLY A 122 6.89 29.18 -7.00
C GLY A 122 5.94 30.36 -7.12
N LYS A 123 4.95 30.27 -8.03
CA LYS A 123 4.15 31.45 -8.44
C LYS A 123 3.33 32.03 -7.27
N VAL A 124 2.84 31.16 -6.37
CA VAL A 124 2.00 31.59 -5.25
C VAL A 124 2.81 32.22 -4.12
N SER A 125 3.94 31.61 -3.74
CA SER A 125 4.72 32.04 -2.58
C SER A 125 6.15 31.50 -2.61
N GLN A 126 7.09 32.21 -1.98
CA GLN A 126 8.47 31.73 -1.86
C GLN A 126 8.52 30.37 -1.15
N ARG A 127 9.37 29.46 -1.65
CA ARG A 127 9.54 28.07 -1.18
C ARG A 127 8.32 27.14 -1.34
N TRP A 128 7.19 27.62 -1.86
CA TRP A 128 6.03 26.81 -2.21
C TRP A 128 5.91 26.67 -3.73
N TRP A 129 6.03 25.43 -4.21
CA TRP A 129 6.08 25.10 -5.63
C TRP A 129 4.84 24.33 -6.07
N GLN A 130 4.20 24.71 -7.18
CA GLN A 130 3.08 23.92 -7.73
C GLN A 130 3.57 22.83 -8.68
N GLU A 131 2.89 21.68 -8.70
CA GLU A 131 3.27 20.48 -9.49
C GLU A 131 3.50 20.77 -10.99
N TYR A 132 2.76 21.72 -11.55
CA TYR A 132 2.79 22.12 -12.96
C TYR A 132 3.63 23.37 -13.24
N GLU A 133 4.37 23.87 -12.23
CA GLU A 133 5.34 24.96 -12.41
C GLU A 133 6.72 24.46 -12.87
N ARG A 134 6.91 23.12 -12.95
CA ARG A 134 8.15 22.50 -13.46
C ARG A 134 8.57 23.08 -14.80
N TYR A 135 9.86 23.36 -14.95
CA TYR A 135 10.43 24.07 -16.10
C TYR A 135 11.87 23.63 -16.38
N LEU A 136 12.37 24.02 -17.55
CA LEU A 136 13.76 23.86 -17.95
C LEU A 136 14.48 25.20 -17.84
N ASN A 137 15.62 25.22 -17.15
CA ASN A 137 16.59 26.31 -17.23
C ASN A 137 17.57 26.04 -18.38
N LEU A 138 17.63 26.99 -19.31
CA LEU A 138 18.41 26.92 -20.56
C LEU A 138 19.56 27.95 -20.60
N ALA A 139 19.90 28.56 -19.47
CA ALA A 139 20.88 29.65 -19.40
C ALA A 139 22.32 29.18 -19.61
N ASP A 140 22.65 27.95 -19.19
CA ASP A 140 23.96 27.34 -19.42
C ASP A 140 24.02 26.70 -20.83
N GLY A 141 25.10 26.97 -21.56
CA GLY A 141 25.33 26.39 -22.88
C GLY A 141 25.77 24.92 -22.85
N SER A 142 26.20 24.42 -21.68
CA SER A 142 26.80 23.10 -21.46
C SER A 142 25.85 22.07 -20.84
N GLU A 143 24.75 22.50 -20.22
CA GLU A 143 23.73 21.62 -19.64
C GLU A 143 22.32 22.23 -19.72
N VAL A 144 21.30 21.41 -19.51
CA VAL A 144 19.91 21.84 -19.27
C VAL A 144 19.48 21.35 -17.90
N VAL A 145 18.99 22.25 -17.05
CA VAL A 145 18.53 21.88 -15.70
C VAL A 145 17.01 21.83 -15.68
N LEU A 146 16.44 20.66 -15.39
CA LEU A 146 15.03 20.49 -15.09
C LEU A 146 14.79 20.76 -13.61
N TYR A 147 13.86 21.65 -13.29
CA TYR A 147 13.25 21.72 -11.97
C TYR A 147 11.93 20.98 -11.99
N ASP A 148 11.83 19.87 -11.26
CA ASP A 148 10.70 18.95 -11.38
C ASP A 148 9.47 19.37 -10.56
N ALA A 149 8.44 18.51 -10.53
CA ALA A 149 7.18 18.76 -9.80
C ALA A 149 7.34 18.97 -8.28
N THR A 150 8.49 18.60 -7.72
CA THR A 150 8.81 18.74 -6.29
C THR A 150 9.83 19.86 -6.01
N GLY A 151 10.34 20.50 -7.07
CA GLY A 151 11.41 21.49 -7.00
C GLY A 151 12.83 20.91 -7.06
N ALA A 152 12.99 19.60 -7.23
CA ALA A 152 14.31 18.98 -7.37
C ALA A 152 14.97 19.41 -8.68
N ALA A 153 16.27 19.72 -8.65
CA ALA A 153 17.07 20.04 -9.83
C ALA A 153 17.67 18.76 -10.45
N VAL A 154 17.52 18.61 -11.77
CA VAL A 154 18.00 17.45 -12.53
C VAL A 154 18.80 17.94 -13.74
N ARG A 155 20.10 17.64 -13.77
CA ARG A 155 21.07 18.23 -14.72
C ARG A 155 21.36 17.35 -15.93
N PHE A 156 20.87 17.72 -17.11
CA PHE A 156 21.14 17.02 -18.37
C PHE A 156 22.36 17.63 -19.07
N ALA A 157 23.48 16.91 -19.05
CA ALA A 157 24.69 17.35 -19.75
C ALA A 157 24.48 17.34 -21.26
N LYS A 158 25.02 18.35 -21.95
CA LYS A 158 24.92 18.48 -23.41
C LYS A 158 26.18 17.94 -24.08
N GLU A 159 25.98 17.02 -25.00
CA GLU A 159 27.05 16.43 -25.81
C GLU A 159 27.45 17.35 -26.97
N SER A 160 28.59 17.06 -27.60
CA SER A 160 29.11 17.88 -28.72
C SER A 160 28.19 17.93 -29.94
N ASP A 161 27.33 16.92 -30.12
CA ASP A 161 26.32 16.86 -31.18
C ASP A 161 24.99 17.56 -30.80
N GLY A 162 24.91 18.10 -29.58
CA GLY A 162 23.74 18.77 -29.03
C GLY A 162 22.71 17.83 -28.42
N SER A 163 22.96 16.51 -28.38
CA SER A 163 22.15 15.57 -27.60
C SER A 163 22.33 15.78 -26.10
N LEU A 164 21.39 15.27 -25.30
CA LEU A 164 21.36 15.45 -23.86
C LEU A 164 21.47 14.09 -23.17
N THR A 165 22.40 13.98 -22.23
CA THR A 165 22.66 12.76 -21.49
C THR A 165 21.77 12.67 -20.26
N THR A 166 21.08 11.54 -20.12
CA THR A 166 20.28 11.25 -18.92
C THR A 166 21.17 11.19 -17.68
N PRO A 167 20.81 11.89 -16.59
CA PRO A 167 21.65 11.91 -15.39
C PRO A 167 21.57 10.57 -14.67
N LYS A 168 22.65 10.22 -13.97
CA LYS A 168 22.73 8.97 -13.22
C LYS A 168 21.60 8.88 -12.19
N GLY A 169 21.05 7.68 -12.03
CA GLY A 169 19.94 7.40 -11.10
C GLY A 169 18.55 7.84 -11.60
N TYR A 170 18.46 8.56 -12.73
CA TYR A 170 17.19 8.96 -13.34
C TYR A 170 16.83 8.08 -14.54
N SER A 171 15.53 7.86 -14.74
CA SER A 171 14.95 7.16 -15.89
C SER A 171 14.22 8.12 -16.82
N LYS A 172 14.75 9.33 -17.04
CA LYS A 172 14.10 10.36 -17.88
C LYS A 172 15.02 10.81 -19.02
N ASP A 173 14.47 10.87 -20.23
CA ASP A 173 15.16 11.32 -21.45
C ASP A 173 14.70 12.71 -21.83
N LEU A 174 15.61 13.68 -21.89
CA LEU A 174 15.32 15.02 -22.38
C LEU A 174 15.79 15.15 -23.83
N LYS A 175 14.93 15.66 -24.71
CA LYS A 175 15.24 15.88 -26.12
C LYS A 175 14.83 17.27 -26.56
N LYS A 176 15.72 17.97 -27.28
CA LYS A 176 15.38 19.18 -28.03
C LYS A 176 14.81 18.80 -29.41
N ASN A 177 13.67 19.37 -29.75
CA ASN A 177 12.97 19.15 -31.02
C ASN A 177 13.43 20.16 -32.09
N ALA A 178 13.16 19.85 -33.36
CA ALA A 178 13.58 20.68 -34.49
C ALA A 178 12.89 22.05 -34.52
N ASP A 179 11.71 22.17 -33.91
CA ASP A 179 10.95 23.43 -33.75
C ASP A 179 11.43 24.28 -32.56
N GLY A 180 12.46 23.81 -31.83
CA GLY A 180 13.01 24.49 -30.66
C GLY A 180 12.39 24.09 -29.33
N THR A 181 11.26 23.37 -29.32
CA THR A 181 10.63 22.84 -28.10
C THR A 181 11.46 21.71 -27.47
N TYR A 182 11.14 21.32 -26.24
CA TYR A 182 11.76 20.18 -25.58
C TYR A 182 10.72 19.14 -25.16
N THR A 183 11.10 17.87 -25.20
CA THR A 183 10.31 16.75 -24.70
C THR A 183 11.10 15.98 -23.65
N LEU A 184 10.56 15.89 -22.44
CA LEU A 184 11.06 15.00 -21.40
C LEU A 184 10.21 13.72 -21.40
N THR A 185 10.81 12.57 -21.68
CA THR A 185 10.15 11.26 -21.66
C THR A 185 10.53 10.52 -20.39
N ASP A 186 9.57 10.13 -19.57
CA ASP A 186 9.78 9.22 -18.46
C ASP A 186 9.77 7.78 -18.97
N ARG A 187 10.91 7.08 -18.90
CA ARG A 187 11.07 5.71 -19.40
C ARG A 187 10.26 4.69 -18.61
N LYS A 188 9.75 5.02 -17.41
CA LYS A 188 8.97 4.08 -16.61
C LYS A 188 7.48 4.13 -16.96
N SER A 189 6.96 5.32 -17.25
CA SER A 189 5.54 5.52 -17.56
C SER A 189 5.25 5.68 -19.05
N GLY A 190 6.23 6.11 -19.83
CA GLY A 190 6.04 6.58 -21.21
C GLY A 190 5.43 7.97 -21.30
N SER A 191 5.19 8.63 -20.16
CA SER A 191 4.66 9.99 -20.14
C SER A 191 5.68 10.99 -20.67
N LYS A 192 5.18 12.03 -21.34
CA LYS A 192 5.96 13.06 -22.00
C LYS A 192 5.54 14.44 -21.53
N ASP A 193 6.46 15.14 -20.90
CA ASP A 193 6.32 16.59 -20.69
C ASP A 193 6.82 17.32 -21.92
N THR A 194 6.06 18.29 -22.39
CA THR A 194 6.41 19.18 -23.50
C THR A 194 6.65 20.58 -22.97
N TYR A 195 7.84 21.12 -23.26
CA TYR A 195 8.25 22.45 -22.92
C TYR A 195 8.40 23.30 -24.18
N ASP A 196 8.05 24.58 -24.12
CA ASP A 196 8.30 25.50 -25.24
C ASP A 196 9.80 25.80 -25.42
N ALA A 197 10.13 26.69 -26.36
CA ALA A 197 11.52 27.05 -26.66
C ALA A 197 12.23 27.81 -25.52
N ASP A 198 11.46 28.38 -24.60
CA ASP A 198 11.96 29.11 -23.43
C ASP A 198 12.07 28.19 -22.20
N GLY A 199 11.54 26.96 -22.27
CA GLY A 199 11.62 25.96 -21.20
C GLY A 199 10.38 25.91 -20.30
N THR A 200 9.26 26.53 -20.69
CA THR A 200 8.01 26.53 -19.92
C THR A 200 7.18 25.28 -20.24
N LEU A 201 6.67 24.58 -19.22
CA LEU A 201 5.78 23.44 -19.42
C LEU A 201 4.47 23.89 -20.08
N THR A 202 4.11 23.25 -21.18
CA THR A 202 2.86 23.52 -21.92
C THR A 202 1.91 22.34 -21.91
N LYS A 203 2.42 21.12 -21.76
CA LYS A 203 1.62 19.90 -21.89
C LYS A 203 2.29 18.70 -21.24
N VAL A 204 1.49 17.86 -20.59
CA VAL A 204 1.87 16.54 -20.09
C VAL A 204 1.03 15.52 -20.85
N THR A 205 1.66 14.57 -21.53
CA THR A 205 0.97 13.57 -22.36
C THR A 205 1.24 12.17 -21.83
N ASP A 206 0.23 11.33 -21.71
CA ASP A 206 0.41 9.90 -21.40
C ASP A 206 0.83 9.09 -22.64
N LYS A 207 1.17 7.82 -22.44
CA LYS A 207 1.55 6.89 -23.52
C LYS A 207 0.45 6.72 -24.58
N ASN A 208 -0.81 6.96 -24.21
CA ASN A 208 -2.02 6.82 -25.00
C ASN A 208 -2.49 8.15 -25.63
N LYS A 209 -1.67 9.21 -25.58
CA LYS A 209 -1.94 10.55 -26.13
C LYS A 209 -3.02 11.35 -25.40
N GLY A 210 -3.50 10.89 -24.24
CA GLY A 210 -4.24 11.75 -23.31
C GLY A 210 -3.32 12.84 -22.78
N ALA A 211 -3.83 14.05 -22.63
CA ALA A 211 -2.99 15.20 -22.29
C ALA A 211 -3.63 16.14 -21.28
N ILE A 212 -2.80 16.66 -20.38
CA ILE A 212 -3.09 17.81 -19.55
C ILE A 212 -2.34 19.00 -20.15
N THR A 213 -3.08 19.98 -20.67
CA THR A 213 -2.49 21.23 -21.16
C THR A 213 -2.36 22.24 -20.04
N VAL A 214 -1.27 22.98 -20.02
CA VAL A 214 -0.98 24.07 -19.08
C VAL A 214 -1.02 25.39 -19.85
N THR A 215 -2.06 26.18 -19.60
CA THR A 215 -2.22 27.51 -20.22
C THR A 215 -1.89 28.58 -19.18
N GLN A 216 -0.84 29.37 -19.41
CA GLN A 216 -0.46 30.45 -18.49
C GLN A 216 -1.42 31.65 -18.60
N HIS A 217 -1.63 32.39 -17.51
CA HIS A 217 -2.46 33.61 -17.44
C HIS A 217 -1.61 34.87 -17.40
N ASP A 218 -0.63 34.96 -18.28
CA ASP A 218 0.34 36.04 -18.20
C ASP A 218 -0.23 37.28 -18.90
N GLU A 219 -0.33 38.40 -18.17
CA GLU A 219 -0.90 39.65 -18.67
C GLU A 219 0.17 40.75 -18.64
N GLY A 220 0.69 41.11 -19.82
CA GLY A 220 1.83 42.01 -19.91
C GLY A 220 3.10 41.33 -19.41
N GLY A 221 3.72 41.89 -18.36
CA GLY A 221 4.88 41.29 -17.68
C GLY A 221 4.57 40.69 -16.32
N GLU A 222 3.28 40.57 -15.93
CA GLU A 222 2.86 39.99 -14.64
C GLU A 222 2.26 38.59 -14.85
N HIS A 223 2.70 37.63 -14.03
CA HIS A 223 2.10 36.29 -13.98
C HIS A 223 0.87 36.29 -13.09
N LYS A 224 -0.27 35.86 -13.63
CA LYS A 224 -1.54 35.76 -12.87
C LYS A 224 -2.01 34.33 -12.63
N GLY A 225 -1.20 33.32 -12.99
CA GLY A 225 -1.44 31.92 -12.69
C GLY A 225 -1.46 31.03 -13.93
N PHE A 226 -2.17 29.90 -13.87
CA PHE A 226 -2.30 28.97 -14.99
C PHE A 226 -3.57 28.13 -14.88
N LYS A 227 -4.03 27.66 -16.04
CA LYS A 227 -5.14 26.72 -16.19
C LYS A 227 -4.65 25.37 -16.67
N LEU A 228 -4.99 24.33 -15.93
CA LEU A 228 -4.83 22.92 -16.29
C LEU A 228 -6.11 22.43 -16.95
N THR A 229 -6.02 21.81 -18.12
CA THR A 229 -7.18 21.18 -18.79
C THR A 229 -6.80 19.77 -19.22
N GLU A 230 -7.54 18.77 -18.73
CA GLU A 230 -7.44 17.40 -19.24
C GLU A 230 -8.26 17.33 -20.54
N THR A 231 -7.56 17.16 -21.66
CA THR A 231 -8.10 17.39 -23.00
C THR A 231 -9.19 16.41 -23.42
N ARG A 232 -9.22 15.20 -22.86
CA ARG A 232 -10.18 14.16 -23.24
C ARG A 232 -11.53 14.39 -22.59
N SER A 233 -11.55 14.55 -21.28
CA SER A 233 -12.75 14.81 -20.49
C SER A 233 -13.21 16.28 -20.54
N GLY A 234 -12.31 17.21 -20.86
CA GLY A 234 -12.56 18.65 -20.82
C GLY A 234 -12.61 19.24 -19.40
N ARG A 235 -12.32 18.43 -18.37
CA ARG A 235 -12.25 18.88 -16.97
C ARG A 235 -11.04 19.80 -16.79
N TRP A 236 -11.17 20.79 -15.92
CA TRP A 236 -10.12 21.78 -15.73
C TRP A 236 -10.01 22.26 -14.27
N VAL A 237 -8.81 22.69 -13.91
CA VAL A 237 -8.49 23.42 -12.68
C VAL A 237 -7.77 24.70 -13.08
N ASP A 238 -8.19 25.82 -12.52
CA ASP A 238 -7.74 27.15 -12.90
C ASP A 238 -7.23 27.90 -11.66
N LEU A 239 -5.91 28.11 -11.58
CA LEU A 239 -5.25 28.86 -10.51
C LEU A 239 -5.04 30.29 -10.98
N VAL A 240 -5.64 31.24 -10.24
CA VAL A 240 -5.57 32.67 -10.57
C VAL A 240 -5.23 33.52 -9.36
N LYS A 241 -4.49 34.60 -9.58
CA LYS A 241 -4.27 35.67 -8.60
C LYS A 241 -5.52 36.54 -8.52
N THR A 242 -6.22 36.52 -7.38
CA THR A 242 -7.49 37.25 -7.21
C THR A 242 -7.28 38.63 -6.60
N HIS A 243 -6.28 38.78 -5.72
CA HIS A 243 -5.88 40.03 -5.09
C HIS A 243 -4.35 40.07 -4.95
N ALA A 244 -3.79 41.19 -4.50
CA ALA A 244 -2.34 41.34 -4.30
C ALA A 244 -1.76 40.26 -3.36
N ASN A 245 -2.52 39.87 -2.33
CA ASN A 245 -2.14 38.90 -1.31
C ASN A 245 -3.01 37.64 -1.31
N GLN A 246 -3.69 37.31 -2.42
CA GLN A 246 -4.55 36.14 -2.48
C GLN A 246 -4.53 35.47 -3.87
N TRP A 247 -4.47 34.14 -3.85
CA TRP A 247 -4.66 33.28 -5.00
C TRP A 247 -5.85 32.34 -4.78
N GLN A 248 -6.50 31.94 -5.86
CA GLN A 248 -7.60 30.99 -5.83
C GLN A 248 -7.44 29.96 -6.94
N ALA A 249 -7.52 28.69 -6.60
CA ALA A 249 -7.71 27.61 -7.54
C ALA A 249 -9.20 27.25 -7.61
N LYS A 250 -9.74 27.09 -8.81
CA LYS A 250 -11.14 26.74 -9.06
C LYS A 250 -11.24 25.62 -10.08
N ASP A 251 -12.11 24.64 -9.85
CA ASP A 251 -12.38 23.61 -10.85
C ASP A 251 -13.57 23.93 -11.75
N HIS A 252 -13.80 23.10 -12.77
CA HIS A 252 -14.89 23.26 -13.73
C HIS A 252 -16.30 23.13 -13.14
N THR A 253 -16.43 22.65 -11.90
CA THR A 253 -17.71 22.60 -11.17
C THR A 253 -17.91 23.79 -10.22
N GLY A 254 -16.87 24.61 -10.05
CA GLY A 254 -16.91 25.82 -9.21
C GLY A 254 -16.44 25.60 -7.78
N ARG A 255 -15.89 24.44 -7.42
CA ARG A 255 -15.20 24.27 -6.12
C ARG A 255 -13.95 25.13 -6.11
N THR A 256 -13.63 25.72 -4.97
CA THR A 256 -12.48 26.63 -4.83
C THR A 256 -11.58 26.25 -3.68
N ALA A 257 -10.26 26.30 -3.88
CA ALA A 257 -9.27 26.39 -2.82
C ALA A 257 -8.64 27.79 -2.82
N VAL A 258 -8.36 28.36 -1.65
CA VAL A 258 -7.88 29.74 -1.51
C VAL A 258 -6.55 29.76 -0.76
N PHE A 259 -5.61 30.56 -1.25
CA PHE A 259 -4.27 30.72 -0.69
C PHE A 259 -4.06 32.20 -0.34
N ASP A 260 -4.06 32.52 0.95
CA ASP A 260 -3.83 33.87 1.46
C ASP A 260 -2.35 34.04 1.84
N LEU A 261 -1.76 35.16 1.42
CA LEU A 261 -0.38 35.52 1.71
C LEU A 261 -0.30 36.58 2.81
N ASN A 262 0.74 36.50 3.63
CA ASN A 262 1.08 37.56 4.58
C ASN A 262 1.69 38.78 3.85
N ALA A 263 2.00 39.84 4.59
CA ALA A 263 2.62 41.06 4.04
C ALA A 263 4.03 40.84 3.43
N ALA A 264 4.72 39.75 3.80
CA ALA A 264 6.00 39.36 3.22
C ALA A 264 5.87 38.47 1.97
N GLY A 265 4.64 38.08 1.59
CA GLY A 265 4.36 37.17 0.47
C GLY A 265 4.50 35.68 0.80
N ASP A 266 4.63 35.32 2.08
CA ASP A 266 4.60 33.91 2.50
C ASP A 266 3.16 33.40 2.57
N LEU A 267 2.93 32.15 2.20
CA LEU A 267 1.62 31.51 2.30
C LEU A 267 1.17 31.36 3.75
N GLU A 268 0.36 32.28 4.24
CA GLU A 268 -0.12 32.31 5.62
C GLU A 268 -1.23 31.28 5.85
N LYS A 269 -2.11 31.07 4.87
CA LYS A 269 -3.28 30.22 5.04
C LYS A 269 -3.71 29.59 3.73
N ALA A 270 -3.95 28.28 3.75
CA ALA A 270 -4.61 27.55 2.67
C ALA A 270 -5.99 27.10 3.15
N THR A 271 -7.03 27.42 2.39
CA THR A 271 -8.42 27.01 2.66
C THR A 271 -8.84 26.03 1.57
N ASP A 272 -9.28 24.84 1.98
CA ASP A 272 -9.66 23.78 1.06
C ASP A 272 -11.07 23.99 0.46
N THR A 273 -11.50 23.03 -0.35
CA THR A 273 -12.80 23.04 -1.04
C THR A 273 -14.00 22.85 -0.12
N GLU A 274 -13.81 22.47 1.14
CA GLU A 274 -14.82 22.41 2.21
C GLU A 274 -14.81 23.68 3.09
N GLY A 275 -13.94 24.65 2.80
CA GLY A 275 -13.78 25.86 3.60
C GLY A 275 -12.96 25.64 4.88
N LYS A 276 -12.22 24.53 4.99
CA LYS A 276 -11.35 24.23 6.13
C LYS A 276 -9.97 24.80 5.90
N SER A 277 -9.48 25.58 6.86
CA SER A 277 -8.20 26.29 6.73
C SER A 277 -7.06 25.60 7.48
N THR A 278 -5.89 25.56 6.85
CA THR A 278 -4.60 25.28 7.49
C THR A 278 -3.77 26.55 7.48
N VAL A 279 -3.24 26.95 8.64
CA VAL A 279 -2.45 28.18 8.84
C VAL A 279 -0.97 27.82 9.00
N PHE A 280 -0.10 28.61 8.37
CA PHE A 280 1.35 28.43 8.36
C PHE A 280 2.04 29.66 8.99
N GLY A 281 2.89 29.41 9.99
CA GLY A 281 3.74 30.40 10.63
C GLY A 281 5.18 30.31 10.13
N TYR A 282 5.86 31.45 10.09
CA TYR A 282 7.21 31.60 9.53
C TYR A 282 8.17 32.28 10.50
N ASP A 283 9.46 31.98 10.39
CA ASP A 283 10.52 32.79 11.02
C ASP A 283 10.96 33.97 10.14
N SER A 284 11.88 34.80 10.65
CA SER A 284 12.42 35.95 9.92
C SER A 284 13.23 35.57 8.68
N SER A 285 13.64 34.31 8.55
CA SER A 285 14.30 33.75 7.37
C SER A 285 13.29 33.14 6.39
N ARG A 286 11.98 33.38 6.59
CA ARG A 286 10.88 32.90 5.75
C ARG A 286 10.79 31.37 5.68
N ARG A 287 11.25 30.67 6.73
CA ARG A 287 11.06 29.22 6.89
C ARG A 287 9.82 28.92 7.68
N LEU A 288 9.11 27.87 7.27
CA LEU A 288 7.89 27.42 7.93
C LEU A 288 8.22 26.82 9.30
N THR A 289 7.77 27.44 10.37
CA THR A 289 8.03 27.00 11.75
C THR A 289 6.81 26.41 12.44
N LYS A 290 5.59 26.68 11.95
CA LYS A 290 4.36 26.21 12.59
C LYS A 290 3.29 25.90 11.55
N ILE A 291 2.57 24.80 11.76
CA ILE A 291 1.33 24.46 11.05
C ILE A 291 0.22 24.36 12.09
N THR A 292 -0.92 25.01 11.86
CA THR A 292 -2.14 24.85 12.65
C THR A 292 -3.28 24.42 11.73
N THR A 293 -3.84 23.24 11.95
CA THR A 293 -4.95 22.71 11.15
C THR A 293 -6.29 23.33 11.54
N HIS A 294 -7.37 23.03 10.80
CA HIS A 294 -8.71 23.53 11.10
C HIS A 294 -9.20 23.09 12.49
N GLU A 295 -8.90 21.85 12.87
CA GLU A 295 -9.21 21.34 14.22
C GLU A 295 -8.32 21.95 15.32
N GLY A 296 -7.37 22.81 14.94
CA GLY A 296 -6.41 23.44 15.84
C GLY A 296 -5.20 22.56 16.17
N ARG A 297 -4.93 21.49 15.43
CA ARG A 297 -3.75 20.65 15.69
C ARG A 297 -2.49 21.38 15.29
N VAL A 298 -1.48 21.38 16.15
CA VAL A 298 -0.25 22.16 15.95
C VAL A 298 0.96 21.25 15.71
N THR A 299 1.69 21.51 14.64
CA THR A 299 3.03 20.93 14.38
C THR A 299 4.05 22.05 14.25
N VAL A 300 5.22 21.91 14.89
CA VAL A 300 6.27 22.93 14.94
C VAL A 300 7.58 22.35 14.42
N PHE A 301 8.31 23.16 13.66
CA PHE A 301 9.62 22.83 13.11
C PHE A 301 10.66 23.87 13.54
N THR A 302 11.89 23.42 13.77
CA THR A 302 13.07 24.26 13.97
C THR A 302 14.15 23.87 12.99
N TYR A 303 15.10 24.77 12.76
CA TYR A 303 16.15 24.62 11.76
C TYR A 303 17.50 25.09 12.27
N ASP A 304 18.56 24.63 11.62
CA ASP A 304 19.91 25.21 11.74
C ASP A 304 20.14 26.35 10.74
N GLY A 305 21.34 26.95 10.77
CA GLY A 305 21.74 27.99 9.82
C GLY A 305 21.80 27.58 8.33
N HIS A 306 21.68 26.28 8.01
CA HIS A 306 21.68 25.75 6.64
C HIS A 306 20.28 25.34 6.16
N ASN A 307 19.23 25.72 6.89
CA ASN A 307 17.82 25.38 6.61
C ASN A 307 17.48 23.89 6.72
N ARG A 308 18.33 23.11 7.40
CA ARG A 308 18.03 21.72 7.71
C ARG A 308 17.14 21.66 8.93
N VAL A 309 16.09 20.85 8.89
CA VAL A 309 15.20 20.67 10.04
C VAL A 309 15.98 20.07 11.21
N THR A 310 15.92 20.65 12.40
CA THR A 310 16.60 20.16 13.62
C THR A 310 15.63 19.57 14.62
N SER A 311 14.36 19.95 14.56
CA SER A 311 13.30 19.32 15.35
C SER A 311 11.94 19.38 14.69
N MET A 312 11.11 18.39 14.99
CA MET A 312 9.67 18.39 14.73
C MET A 312 8.92 18.03 16.02
N LEU A 313 8.02 18.91 16.46
CA LEU A 313 7.17 18.71 17.64
C LEU A 313 5.69 18.71 17.22
N ARG A 314 4.90 17.79 17.76
CA ARG A 314 3.42 17.80 17.62
C ARG A 314 2.77 18.14 18.95
N ALA A 315 2.05 19.25 19.01
CA ALA A 315 1.55 19.77 20.28
C ALA A 315 0.45 18.89 20.88
N THR A 316 0.43 18.82 22.21
CA THR A 316 -0.61 18.11 22.98
C THR A 316 -1.88 18.94 23.20
N GLU A 317 -1.86 20.23 22.87
CA GLU A 317 -3.01 21.14 23.00
C GLU A 317 -3.43 21.67 21.64
N PHE A 318 -4.75 21.77 21.45
CA PHE A 318 -5.31 22.44 20.28
C PHE A 318 -5.06 23.96 20.36
N ASN A 319 -4.70 24.57 19.25
CA ASN A 319 -4.36 25.98 19.09
C ASN A 319 -3.25 26.47 20.05
N GLY A 320 -2.49 25.54 20.61
CA GLY A 320 -1.46 25.83 21.59
C GLY A 320 -0.28 26.63 21.02
N SER A 321 0.56 27.11 21.93
CA SER A 321 1.83 27.79 21.58
C SER A 321 2.80 26.88 20.83
N GLY A 322 2.70 25.55 21.03
CA GLY A 322 3.54 24.55 20.36
C GLY A 322 4.83 24.22 21.10
N HIS A 323 4.83 24.29 22.45
CA HIS A 323 6.03 24.03 23.27
C HIS A 323 6.03 22.67 23.99
N THR A 324 4.92 21.93 23.94
CA THR A 324 4.75 20.66 24.69
C THR A 324 4.15 19.59 23.78
N GLY A 325 4.91 18.52 23.53
CA GLY A 325 4.55 17.46 22.58
C GLY A 325 5.63 16.41 22.41
N PRO A 326 5.33 15.21 21.89
CA PRO A 326 6.38 14.32 21.38
C PRO A 326 7.19 15.06 20.32
N THR A 327 8.51 14.91 20.44
CA THR A 327 9.49 15.66 19.66
C THR A 327 10.47 14.69 19.00
N TRP A 328 10.69 14.86 17.71
CA TRP A 328 11.80 14.28 16.98
C TRP A 328 12.89 15.32 16.79
N THR A 329 14.14 14.91 16.94
CA THR A 329 15.31 15.77 16.71
C THR A 329 16.21 15.17 15.65
N TYR A 330 16.85 16.04 14.88
CA TYR A 330 17.71 15.69 13.77
C TYR A 330 19.05 16.40 13.96
N ALA A 331 20.13 15.63 14.06
CA ALA A 331 21.48 16.17 14.21
C ALA A 331 22.36 15.75 13.03
N TYR A 332 23.14 16.68 12.49
CA TYR A 332 23.91 16.48 11.27
C TYR A 332 25.41 16.65 11.53
N SER A 333 26.22 15.69 11.12
CA SER A 333 27.69 15.84 11.16
C SER A 333 28.26 16.51 9.90
N ALA A 334 27.49 16.54 8.81
CA ALA A 334 27.88 17.15 7.55
C ALA A 334 27.94 18.68 7.69
N ALA A 335 28.97 19.29 7.09
CA ALA A 335 29.17 20.74 7.11
C ALA A 335 28.16 21.51 6.23
N SER A 336 27.53 20.84 5.27
CA SER A 336 26.48 21.38 4.40
C SER A 336 25.47 20.27 4.04
N PRO A 337 24.28 20.61 3.51
CA PRO A 337 23.28 19.63 3.05
C PRO A 337 23.75 18.70 1.91
N SER A 338 24.82 19.05 1.19
CA SER A 338 25.38 18.31 0.05
C SER A 338 26.72 17.63 0.35
N ALA A 339 27.16 17.63 1.62
CA ALA A 339 28.39 16.96 2.02
C ALA A 339 28.10 15.57 2.58
N ALA A 340 29.02 14.63 2.36
CA ALA A 340 28.97 13.34 3.01
C ALA A 340 28.98 13.49 4.54
N GLY A 341 28.25 12.63 5.23
CA GLY A 341 28.17 12.70 6.68
C GLY A 341 27.16 11.75 7.28
N ARG A 342 26.72 12.10 8.48
CA ARG A 342 25.78 11.31 9.28
C ARG A 342 24.64 12.20 9.76
N THR A 343 23.42 11.71 9.58
CA THR A 343 22.21 12.25 10.21
C THR A 343 21.81 11.35 11.37
N THR A 344 21.60 11.92 12.55
CA THR A 344 21.10 11.20 13.74
C THR A 344 19.67 11.65 14.01
N VAL A 345 18.72 10.73 13.85
CA VAL A 345 17.30 10.95 14.15
C VAL A 345 17.03 10.39 15.52
N THR A 346 16.55 11.21 16.46
CA THR A 346 16.21 10.77 17.81
C THR A 346 14.70 10.87 18.03
N ASP A 347 14.11 9.76 18.46
CA ASP A 347 12.68 9.64 18.71
C ASP A 347 12.25 10.42 19.98
N PRO A 348 10.96 10.49 20.37
CA PRO A 348 10.52 11.25 21.54
C PRO A 348 10.93 10.59 22.86
N GLU A 349 11.32 9.32 22.82
CA GLU A 349 11.74 8.50 23.96
C GLU A 349 13.28 8.44 24.09
N ASN A 350 14.02 9.23 23.29
CA ASN A 350 15.49 9.31 23.22
C ASN A 350 16.19 8.10 22.58
N HIS A 351 15.49 7.33 21.74
CA HIS A 351 16.14 6.31 20.92
C HIS A 351 16.68 6.92 19.62
N ALA A 352 17.96 6.71 19.33
CA ALA A 352 18.64 7.34 18.20
C ALA A 352 18.94 6.33 17.09
N THR A 353 18.62 6.71 15.85
CA THR A 353 18.99 5.99 14.62
C THR A 353 19.90 6.89 13.79
N THR A 354 21.03 6.36 13.32
CA THR A 354 21.99 7.10 12.50
C THR A 354 21.98 6.64 11.05
N TYR A 355 22.04 7.59 10.12
CA TYR A 355 22.05 7.41 8.68
C TYR A 355 23.34 8.01 8.11
N GLU A 356 24.25 7.15 7.67
CA GLU A 356 25.50 7.56 7.01
C GLU A 356 25.25 7.64 5.50
N HIS A 357 25.60 8.77 4.92
CA HIS A 357 25.39 9.06 3.51
C HIS A 357 26.62 9.68 2.86
N ASP A 358 26.79 9.40 1.57
CA ASP A 358 27.82 10.03 0.74
C ASP A 358 27.44 11.47 0.33
N ALA A 359 28.31 12.12 -0.45
CA ALA A 359 28.08 13.50 -0.92
C ALA A 359 26.92 13.60 -1.95
N ASP A 360 26.52 12.47 -2.52
CA ASP A 360 25.36 12.37 -3.41
C ASP A 360 24.06 12.14 -2.63
N GLY A 361 24.11 11.95 -1.31
CA GLY A 361 22.96 11.68 -0.46
C GLY A 361 22.50 10.21 -0.45
N GLN A 362 23.30 9.29 -0.99
CA GLN A 362 23.05 7.85 -0.95
C GLN A 362 23.30 7.33 0.47
N VAL A 363 22.29 6.73 1.10
CA VAL A 363 22.43 6.17 2.46
C VAL A 363 23.11 4.80 2.38
N GLU A 364 24.40 4.77 2.72
CA GLU A 364 25.23 3.57 2.66
C GLU A 364 25.11 2.70 3.92
N LYS A 365 24.79 3.30 5.07
CA LYS A 365 24.66 2.57 6.33
C LYS A 365 23.62 3.20 7.26
N VAL A 366 22.81 2.34 7.87
CA VAL A 366 21.89 2.72 8.95
C VAL A 366 22.23 1.94 10.19
N THR A 367 22.33 2.62 11.32
CA THR A 367 22.50 1.97 12.63
C THR A 367 21.36 2.38 13.55
N ASP A 368 20.62 1.39 14.05
CA ASP A 368 19.48 1.61 14.93
C ASP A 368 19.89 1.84 16.39
N ALA A 369 18.90 2.13 17.25
CA ALA A 369 19.10 2.40 18.67
C ALA A 369 19.60 1.18 19.48
N LEU A 370 19.60 -0.02 18.89
CA LEU A 370 20.17 -1.24 19.47
C LEU A 370 21.57 -1.55 18.92
N GLU A 371 22.21 -0.57 18.25
CA GLU A 371 23.53 -0.68 17.62
C GLU A 371 23.60 -1.78 16.54
N ARG A 372 22.49 -2.03 15.85
CA ARG A 372 22.44 -2.97 14.73
C ARG A 372 22.54 -2.19 13.44
N SER A 373 23.44 -2.61 12.57
CA SER A 373 23.73 -1.89 11.32
C SER A 373 23.26 -2.67 10.11
N ARG A 374 22.67 -1.96 9.14
CA ARG A 374 22.39 -2.44 7.79
C ARG A 374 23.16 -1.57 6.81
N SER A 375 23.56 -2.11 5.66
CA SER A 375 24.35 -1.37 4.67
C SER A 375 23.87 -1.61 3.24
N LYS A 376 24.23 -0.68 2.36
CA LYS A 376 24.02 -0.79 0.92
C LYS A 376 25.29 -0.48 0.17
N LYS A 377 25.41 -1.05 -1.02
CA LYS A 377 26.33 -0.59 -2.05
C LYS A 377 25.54 -0.17 -3.27
N TYR A 378 26.04 0.86 -3.93
CA TYR A 378 25.41 1.44 -5.10
C TYR A 378 26.31 1.25 -6.33
N ASP A 379 25.71 0.98 -7.48
CA ASP A 379 26.41 0.90 -8.75
C ASP A 379 26.81 2.30 -9.26
N ALA A 380 27.54 2.33 -10.39
CA ALA A 380 27.98 3.59 -11.00
C ALA A 380 26.83 4.51 -11.48
N ASN A 381 25.59 4.00 -11.50
CA ASN A 381 24.36 4.69 -11.87
C ASN A 381 23.44 4.97 -10.67
N ARG A 382 23.93 4.85 -9.42
CA ARG A 382 23.20 5.12 -8.17
C ARG A 382 22.07 4.13 -7.86
N ASN A 383 22.12 2.94 -8.44
CA ASN A 383 21.19 1.86 -8.13
C ASN A 383 21.75 0.98 -7.03
N VAL A 384 20.89 0.45 -6.16
CA VAL A 384 21.33 -0.48 -5.11
C VAL A 384 21.79 -1.79 -5.76
N GLU A 385 23.08 -2.11 -5.66
CA GLU A 385 23.68 -3.36 -6.16
C GLU A 385 23.70 -4.45 -5.08
N GLU A 386 23.99 -4.07 -3.84
CA GLU A 386 24.00 -4.97 -2.69
C GLU A 386 23.26 -4.32 -1.52
N ALA A 387 22.49 -5.13 -0.79
CA ALA A 387 21.94 -4.77 0.52
C ALA A 387 22.36 -5.83 1.53
N GLU A 388 23.03 -5.40 2.60
CA GLU A 388 23.49 -6.23 3.70
C GLU A 388 22.62 -5.97 4.93
N ASP A 389 22.10 -7.06 5.50
CA ASP A 389 21.22 -7.02 6.65
C ASP A 389 21.98 -6.83 7.99
N ALA A 390 21.24 -6.80 9.08
CA ALA A 390 21.79 -6.55 10.40
C ALA A 390 22.33 -7.79 11.13
N MET A 391 22.36 -8.97 10.50
CA MET A 391 22.76 -10.22 11.16
C MET A 391 24.27 -10.32 11.43
N GLY A 392 25.08 -9.44 10.84
CA GLY A 392 26.53 -9.35 11.12
C GLY A 392 26.83 -9.00 12.58
N VAL A 393 27.76 -9.74 13.20
CA VAL A 393 28.21 -9.56 14.60
C VAL A 393 29.73 -9.70 14.70
N GLY A 394 30.37 -8.93 15.58
CA GLY A 394 31.80 -9.10 15.91
C GLY A 394 32.75 -8.96 14.72
N GLY A 395 32.38 -8.18 13.71
CA GLY A 395 33.16 -8.00 12.46
C GLY A 395 32.81 -8.99 11.34
N ALA A 396 31.90 -9.94 11.56
CA ALA A 396 31.34 -10.77 10.49
C ALA A 396 30.31 -9.97 9.68
N SER A 397 30.28 -10.20 8.37
CA SER A 397 29.25 -9.66 7.46
C SER A 397 27.86 -10.22 7.79
N GLY A 398 26.84 -9.41 7.53
CA GLY A 398 25.44 -9.82 7.49
C GLY A 398 25.11 -10.67 6.27
N ASN A 399 23.84 -11.00 6.12
CA ASN A 399 23.35 -11.68 4.93
C ASN A 399 23.17 -10.64 3.80
N VAL A 400 23.58 -11.00 2.58
CA VAL A 400 23.61 -10.08 1.44
C VAL A 400 22.58 -10.50 0.39
N THR A 401 21.71 -9.56 0.03
CA THR A 401 20.87 -9.62 -1.17
C THR A 401 21.54 -8.81 -2.28
N THR A 402 21.67 -9.38 -3.47
CA THR A 402 22.28 -8.71 -4.63
C THR A 402 21.25 -8.42 -5.71
N TYR A 403 21.41 -7.30 -6.42
CA TYR A 403 20.50 -6.84 -7.46
C TYR A 403 21.25 -6.61 -8.77
N GLY A 404 20.63 -6.99 -9.89
CA GLY A 404 21.15 -6.70 -11.22
C GLY A 404 20.39 -5.53 -11.84
N TRP A 405 21.10 -4.68 -12.58
CA TRP A 405 20.55 -3.56 -13.33
C TRP A 405 21.11 -3.54 -14.75
N ASP A 406 20.35 -3.03 -15.70
CA ASP A 406 20.87 -2.67 -17.02
C ASP A 406 21.38 -1.22 -17.07
N SER A 407 21.99 -0.83 -18.18
CA SER A 407 22.51 0.53 -18.37
C SER A 407 21.43 1.62 -18.50
N ARG A 408 20.15 1.24 -18.60
CA ARG A 408 19.00 2.14 -18.70
C ARG A 408 18.26 2.31 -17.38
N ASN A 409 18.78 1.73 -16.30
CA ASN A 409 18.18 1.73 -14.97
C ASN A 409 16.95 0.83 -14.83
N ASN A 410 16.95 -0.31 -15.53
CA ASN A 410 15.93 -1.34 -15.38
C ASN A 410 16.43 -2.51 -14.52
N PRO A 411 15.62 -3.04 -13.59
CA PRO A 411 16.00 -4.18 -12.76
C PRO A 411 16.06 -5.47 -13.60
N THR A 412 17.15 -6.22 -13.49
CA THR A 412 17.36 -7.48 -14.24
C THR A 412 17.41 -8.72 -13.36
N SER A 413 17.75 -8.59 -12.07
CA SER A 413 17.71 -9.72 -11.13
C SER A 413 17.67 -9.29 -9.67
N SER A 414 17.25 -10.20 -8.80
CA SER A 414 17.51 -10.16 -7.36
C SER A 414 17.80 -11.58 -6.89
N LYS A 415 18.82 -11.69 -6.04
CA LYS A 415 19.26 -12.95 -5.46
C LYS A 415 19.33 -12.81 -3.95
N LEU A 416 18.55 -13.64 -3.28
CA LEU A 416 18.47 -13.70 -1.83
C LEU A 416 19.73 -14.38 -1.24
N PRO A 417 20.01 -14.17 0.06
CA PRO A 417 21.20 -14.73 0.71
C PRO A 417 21.31 -16.26 0.68
N THR A 418 20.17 -16.96 0.57
CA THR A 418 20.11 -18.43 0.42
C THR A 418 20.41 -18.92 -1.00
N GLY A 419 20.43 -18.01 -1.98
CA GLY A 419 20.71 -18.30 -3.40
C GLY A 419 19.49 -18.33 -4.32
N ALA A 420 18.27 -18.30 -3.77
CA ALA A 420 17.05 -18.12 -4.56
C ALA A 420 17.16 -16.84 -5.40
N THR A 421 16.95 -16.98 -6.71
CA THR A 421 17.20 -15.91 -7.69
C THR A 421 16.00 -15.75 -8.61
N ALA A 422 15.48 -14.54 -8.74
CA ALA A 422 14.49 -14.18 -9.76
C ALA A 422 15.09 -13.18 -10.74
N THR A 423 14.62 -13.21 -11.99
CA THR A 423 15.20 -12.45 -13.10
C THR A 423 14.15 -11.82 -14.00
N MET A 424 14.49 -10.67 -14.57
CA MET A 424 13.76 -9.97 -15.62
C MET A 424 14.62 -9.91 -16.88
N SER A 425 14.02 -10.15 -18.04
CA SER A 425 14.77 -10.18 -19.31
C SER A 425 13.93 -9.68 -20.49
N GLY A 426 14.64 -9.32 -21.57
CA GLY A 426 14.02 -8.86 -22.82
C GLY A 426 13.39 -7.48 -22.71
N TYR A 427 14.02 -6.54 -21.98
CA TYR A 427 13.55 -5.16 -21.96
C TYR A 427 13.51 -4.57 -23.38
N GLN A 428 12.39 -3.94 -23.70
CA GLN A 428 12.13 -3.24 -24.95
C GLN A 428 11.63 -1.84 -24.67
N THR A 429 12.08 -0.87 -25.45
CA THR A 429 11.57 0.51 -25.37
C THR A 429 10.42 0.69 -26.35
N ILE A 430 9.18 0.78 -25.86
CA ILE A 430 7.98 0.98 -26.67
C ILE A 430 7.34 2.31 -26.30
N ALA A 431 7.12 3.17 -27.30
CA ALA A 431 6.54 4.51 -27.14
C ALA A 431 7.25 5.44 -26.14
N GLY A 432 8.45 5.07 -25.67
CA GLY A 432 9.22 5.78 -24.65
C GLY A 432 9.36 5.00 -23.34
N SER A 433 8.54 3.98 -23.10
CA SER A 433 8.57 3.14 -21.90
C SER A 433 9.49 1.94 -22.06
N ASP A 434 10.31 1.64 -21.04
CA ASP A 434 11.11 0.42 -20.94
C ASP A 434 10.29 -0.68 -20.27
N LEU A 435 9.94 -1.70 -21.04
CA LEU A 435 9.00 -2.76 -20.64
C LEU A 435 9.66 -4.13 -20.77
N PRO A 436 9.51 -5.04 -19.79
CA PRO A 436 10.14 -6.36 -19.83
C PRO A 436 9.37 -7.36 -20.71
N GLU A 437 10.06 -8.34 -21.31
CA GLU A 437 9.39 -9.42 -22.05
C GLU A 437 9.07 -10.62 -21.14
N THR A 438 9.98 -10.99 -20.23
CA THR A 438 9.83 -12.20 -19.40
C THR A 438 10.35 -11.99 -17.99
N MET A 439 9.51 -12.33 -17.02
CA MET A 439 9.85 -12.50 -15.61
C MET A 439 10.01 -13.99 -15.31
N THR A 440 11.06 -14.36 -14.56
CA THR A 440 11.29 -15.73 -14.07
C THR A 440 11.46 -15.69 -12.56
N THR A 441 10.65 -16.45 -11.82
CA THR A 441 10.73 -16.54 -10.35
C THR A 441 11.86 -17.46 -9.90
N ALA A 442 12.15 -17.48 -8.60
CA ALA A 442 13.11 -18.42 -8.02
C ALA A 442 12.69 -19.90 -8.17
N ASP A 443 11.42 -20.18 -8.46
CA ASP A 443 10.88 -21.52 -8.71
C ASP A 443 10.86 -21.89 -10.20
N ASP A 444 11.54 -21.11 -11.06
CA ASP A 444 11.56 -21.22 -12.54
C ASP A 444 10.18 -21.01 -13.22
N GLU A 445 9.23 -20.41 -12.52
CA GLU A 445 7.95 -20.01 -13.10
C GLU A 445 8.17 -18.78 -13.98
N LYS A 446 7.60 -18.80 -15.19
CA LYS A 446 7.83 -17.76 -16.19
C LYS A 446 6.55 -17.05 -16.55
N THR A 447 6.56 -15.73 -16.47
CA THR A 447 5.48 -14.87 -16.95
C THR A 447 5.98 -14.07 -18.14
N LYS A 448 5.26 -14.18 -19.26
CA LYS A 448 5.54 -13.43 -20.48
C LYS A 448 4.58 -12.27 -20.65
N TYR A 449 5.14 -11.12 -21.03
CA TYR A 449 4.40 -9.92 -21.33
C TYR A 449 4.51 -9.60 -22.81
N THR A 450 3.41 -9.17 -23.42
CA THR A 450 3.43 -8.54 -24.74
C THR A 450 2.69 -7.22 -24.68
N TYR A 451 3.03 -6.31 -25.58
CA TYR A 451 2.51 -4.95 -25.58
C TYR A 451 2.03 -4.55 -26.97
N ASP A 452 1.14 -3.57 -27.03
CA ASP A 452 0.79 -2.88 -28.26
C ASP A 452 1.84 -1.81 -28.63
N THR A 453 1.59 -1.04 -29.70
CA THR A 453 2.52 0.00 -30.18
C THR A 453 2.63 1.23 -29.26
N ALA A 454 1.68 1.42 -28.34
CA ALA A 454 1.69 2.48 -27.33
C ALA A 454 2.32 2.00 -26.00
N GLY A 455 2.64 0.70 -25.89
CA GLY A 455 3.18 0.11 -24.67
C GLY A 455 2.12 -0.37 -23.68
N ASN A 456 0.85 -0.46 -24.09
CA ASN A 456 -0.18 -1.08 -23.24
C ASN A 456 -0.04 -2.60 -23.26
N THR A 457 -0.26 -3.24 -22.11
CA THR A 457 -0.09 -4.68 -21.94
C THR A 457 -1.12 -5.47 -22.72
N LYS A 458 -0.74 -6.09 -23.84
CA LYS A 458 -1.62 -6.89 -24.69
C LYS A 458 -1.84 -8.29 -24.14
N SER A 459 -0.85 -8.88 -23.46
CA SER A 459 -1.03 -10.17 -22.81
C SER A 459 -0.11 -10.36 -21.62
N VAL A 460 -0.62 -11.05 -20.60
CA VAL A 460 0.16 -11.64 -19.52
C VAL A 460 -0.04 -13.15 -19.59
N ALA A 461 1.04 -13.90 -19.80
CA ALA A 461 0.96 -15.33 -20.02
C ALA A 461 1.96 -16.09 -19.13
N VAL A 462 1.45 -16.79 -18.12
CA VAL A 462 2.25 -17.71 -17.32
C VAL A 462 2.52 -18.97 -18.14
N GLN A 463 3.79 -19.29 -18.37
CA GLN A 463 4.18 -20.46 -19.16
C GLN A 463 3.94 -21.75 -18.38
N GLY A 464 3.39 -22.76 -19.04
CA GLY A 464 3.13 -24.07 -18.44
C GLY A 464 1.69 -24.55 -18.59
N THR A 465 1.46 -25.82 -18.25
CA THR A 465 0.11 -26.39 -18.14
C THR A 465 -0.53 -25.84 -16.87
N GLY A 466 -1.26 -24.73 -16.97
CA GLY A 466 -1.96 -24.11 -15.84
C GLY A 466 -1.97 -22.58 -15.79
N GLY A 467 -1.35 -21.89 -16.74
CA GLY A 467 -1.10 -20.46 -16.60
C GLY A 467 -2.32 -19.60 -16.89
N GLY A 468 -2.64 -18.69 -15.97
CA GLY A 468 -3.64 -17.63 -16.10
C GLY A 468 -3.31 -16.67 -17.24
N ASN A 469 -3.52 -17.14 -18.46
CA ASN A 469 -3.23 -16.39 -19.67
C ASN A 469 -4.37 -15.42 -19.92
N GLN A 470 -4.06 -14.14 -19.78
CA GLN A 470 -4.97 -13.05 -20.08
C GLN A 470 -4.46 -12.27 -21.29
N SER A 471 -5.39 -11.85 -22.15
CA SER A 471 -5.14 -10.87 -23.18
C SER A 471 -6.08 -9.68 -23.04
N PHE A 472 -5.57 -8.51 -23.38
CA PHE A 472 -6.24 -7.22 -23.22
C PHE A 472 -6.38 -6.59 -24.60
N ASP A 473 -7.62 -6.33 -25.00
CA ASP A 473 -7.93 -5.58 -26.20
C ASP A 473 -8.21 -4.12 -25.79
N HIS A 474 -7.34 -3.20 -26.17
CA HIS A 474 -7.49 -1.77 -25.91
C HIS A 474 -8.18 -1.07 -27.08
N ASN A 475 -8.82 0.06 -26.79
CA ASN A 475 -9.30 0.98 -27.81
C ASN A 475 -8.15 1.41 -28.73
N PRO A 476 -8.28 1.26 -30.06
CA PRO A 476 -7.34 1.83 -30.99
C PRO A 476 -7.53 3.35 -31.08
N ALA A 477 -6.74 4.03 -31.92
CA ALA A 477 -6.81 5.47 -32.13
C ALA A 477 -8.23 5.98 -32.48
N THR A 478 -9.03 5.16 -33.15
CA THR A 478 -10.48 5.38 -33.32
C THR A 478 -11.25 4.45 -32.36
N PRO A 479 -11.74 4.94 -31.22
CA PRO A 479 -12.33 4.08 -30.17
C PRO A 479 -13.50 3.23 -30.67
N THR A 480 -13.53 1.96 -30.25
CA THR A 480 -14.56 0.98 -30.63
C THR A 480 -15.52 0.63 -29.50
N CYS A 481 -15.14 0.87 -28.25
CA CYS A 481 -15.98 0.61 -27.07
C CYS A 481 -16.43 1.89 -26.35
N GLY A 482 -16.46 3.02 -27.05
CA GLY A 482 -16.61 4.36 -26.45
C GLY A 482 -15.31 4.85 -25.82
N GLY A 483 -15.31 6.01 -25.16
CA GLY A 483 -14.12 6.55 -24.50
C GLY A 483 -12.99 6.91 -25.47
N PHE A 484 -11.75 6.61 -25.10
CA PHE A 484 -10.53 7.08 -25.76
C PHE A 484 -9.51 5.97 -26.04
N GLU A 485 -8.50 6.28 -26.87
CA GLU A 485 -7.37 5.38 -27.20
C GLU A 485 -6.68 4.88 -25.93
N GLY A 486 -6.35 3.59 -25.92
CA GLY A 486 -5.64 2.93 -24.82
C GLY A 486 -6.52 2.33 -23.72
N GLN A 487 -7.80 2.71 -23.62
CA GLN A 487 -8.68 2.13 -22.60
C GLN A 487 -9.03 0.67 -22.91
N VAL A 488 -9.05 -0.19 -21.88
CA VAL A 488 -9.30 -1.64 -22.03
C VAL A 488 -10.75 -1.90 -22.45
N CYS A 489 -11.00 -2.36 -23.67
CA CYS A 489 -12.34 -2.75 -24.12
C CYS A 489 -12.72 -4.17 -23.71
N LYS A 490 -11.74 -5.07 -23.58
CA LYS A 490 -12.00 -6.48 -23.32
C LYS A 490 -10.81 -7.17 -22.68
N VAL A 491 -11.08 -7.93 -21.62
CA VAL A 491 -10.12 -8.87 -21.03
C VAL A 491 -10.57 -10.28 -21.40
N THR A 492 -9.69 -11.07 -22.02
CA THR A 492 -9.95 -12.46 -22.39
C THR A 492 -9.09 -13.37 -21.53
N THR A 493 -9.73 -14.28 -20.79
CA THR A 493 -9.07 -15.28 -19.95
C THR A 493 -9.17 -16.64 -20.63
N LYS A 494 -8.02 -17.30 -20.79
CA LYS A 494 -7.95 -18.65 -21.36
C LYS A 494 -8.32 -19.68 -20.28
N MET A 495 -9.37 -20.46 -20.53
CA MET A 495 -9.82 -21.53 -19.63
C MET A 495 -9.16 -22.87 -19.98
N THR A 496 -9.07 -23.18 -21.28
CA THR A 496 -8.41 -24.38 -21.83
C THR A 496 -7.78 -24.03 -23.18
N ASP A 497 -7.11 -24.99 -23.83
CA ASP A 497 -6.55 -24.75 -25.17
C ASP A 497 -7.58 -24.40 -26.24
N ALA A 498 -8.83 -24.83 -26.08
CA ALA A 498 -9.91 -24.58 -27.03
C ALA A 498 -10.95 -23.57 -26.52
N LYS A 499 -10.87 -23.11 -25.27
CA LYS A 499 -11.91 -22.28 -24.64
C LYS A 499 -11.31 -21.07 -23.94
N SER A 500 -11.88 -19.90 -24.22
CA SER A 500 -11.62 -18.65 -23.50
C SER A 500 -12.94 -17.96 -23.18
N VAL A 501 -12.94 -17.14 -22.14
CA VAL A 501 -14.06 -16.31 -21.72
C VAL A 501 -13.62 -14.86 -21.66
N SER A 502 -14.56 -13.92 -21.72
CA SER A 502 -14.20 -12.51 -21.77
C SER A 502 -15.12 -11.61 -20.96
N THR A 503 -14.52 -10.65 -20.29
CA THR A 503 -15.21 -9.48 -19.73
C THR A 503 -15.03 -8.32 -20.69
N THR A 504 -16.12 -7.63 -21.03
CA THR A 504 -16.07 -6.45 -21.92
C THR A 504 -16.47 -5.18 -21.17
N PHE A 505 -15.81 -4.09 -21.52
CA PHE A 505 -15.97 -2.78 -20.93
C PHE A 505 -16.43 -1.80 -22.02
N THR A 506 -17.31 -0.87 -21.66
CA THR A 506 -17.62 0.28 -22.53
C THR A 506 -17.53 1.56 -21.73
N TYR A 507 -17.27 2.66 -22.42
CA TYR A 507 -17.01 3.96 -21.81
C TYR A 507 -17.96 5.02 -22.36
N ASP A 508 -18.22 6.07 -21.57
CA ASP A 508 -18.95 7.24 -22.03
C ASP A 508 -18.06 8.19 -22.87
N SER A 509 -18.63 9.30 -23.33
CA SER A 509 -17.90 10.30 -24.13
C SER A 509 -16.83 11.07 -23.35
N GLN A 510 -16.87 11.02 -22.03
CA GLN A 510 -15.90 11.61 -21.12
C GLN A 510 -14.89 10.57 -20.64
N GLY A 511 -14.93 9.35 -21.18
CA GLY A 511 -13.97 8.27 -20.89
C GLY A 511 -14.22 7.54 -19.58
N ASN A 512 -15.32 7.81 -18.88
CA ASN A 512 -15.64 7.08 -17.66
C ASN A 512 -16.24 5.71 -18.00
N LEU A 513 -15.99 4.70 -17.16
CA LEU A 513 -16.44 3.32 -17.38
C LEU A 513 -17.97 3.22 -17.31
N LYS A 514 -18.65 3.01 -18.43
CA LYS A 514 -20.11 2.99 -18.51
C LYS A 514 -20.70 1.62 -18.19
N THR A 515 -20.12 0.54 -18.71
CA THR A 515 -20.63 -0.81 -18.49
C THR A 515 -19.52 -1.83 -18.32
N VAL A 516 -19.72 -2.78 -17.41
CA VAL A 516 -18.94 -4.02 -17.32
C VAL A 516 -19.87 -5.19 -17.64
N LYS A 517 -19.56 -5.97 -18.67
CA LYS A 517 -20.27 -7.20 -19.00
C LYS A 517 -19.34 -8.38 -18.79
N ALA A 518 -19.52 -9.06 -17.67
CA ALA A 518 -18.81 -10.29 -17.34
C ALA A 518 -19.31 -11.46 -18.19
N PRO A 519 -18.57 -12.60 -18.24
CA PRO A 519 -19.03 -13.80 -18.92
C PRO A 519 -20.38 -14.29 -18.37
N ALA A 520 -21.22 -14.84 -19.26
CA ALA A 520 -22.47 -15.46 -18.87
C ALA A 520 -22.21 -16.60 -17.85
N PRO A 521 -23.13 -16.88 -16.91
CA PRO A 521 -24.47 -16.31 -16.76
C PRO A 521 -24.54 -14.98 -15.98
N LEU A 522 -23.40 -14.34 -15.66
CA LEU A 522 -23.42 -13.04 -15.01
C LEU A 522 -24.05 -11.98 -15.93
N GLY A 523 -24.74 -11.02 -15.33
CA GLY A 523 -25.30 -9.90 -16.09
C GLY A 523 -24.35 -8.70 -16.16
N THR A 524 -24.86 -7.61 -16.72
CA THR A 524 -24.13 -6.35 -16.88
C THR A 524 -24.26 -5.48 -15.64
N THR A 525 -23.14 -4.87 -15.23
CA THR A 525 -23.11 -3.75 -14.28
C THR A 525 -22.95 -2.44 -15.05
N THR A 526 -23.68 -1.40 -14.68
CA THR A 526 -23.65 -0.08 -15.33
C THR A 526 -23.35 1.03 -14.32
N TYR A 527 -22.66 2.06 -14.77
CA TYR A 527 -22.22 3.17 -13.92
C TYR A 527 -22.72 4.51 -14.48
N THR A 528 -22.98 5.46 -13.59
CA THR A 528 -23.08 6.89 -13.93
C THR A 528 -22.09 7.67 -13.09
N TYR A 529 -21.81 8.90 -13.52
CA TYR A 529 -20.79 9.74 -12.94
C TYR A 529 -21.30 11.16 -12.73
N ASP A 530 -20.81 11.80 -11.69
CA ASP A 530 -20.99 13.24 -11.52
C ASP A 530 -20.08 14.05 -12.46
N ALA A 531 -20.19 15.38 -12.41
CA ALA A 531 -19.40 16.26 -13.26
C ALA A 531 -17.89 16.14 -13.03
N LEU A 532 -17.44 15.67 -11.86
CA LEU A 532 -16.02 15.46 -11.51
C LEU A 532 -15.51 14.09 -11.96
N GLY A 533 -16.37 13.22 -12.49
CA GLY A 533 -16.01 11.86 -12.90
C GLY A 533 -15.98 10.85 -11.77
N ARG A 534 -16.59 11.16 -10.64
CA ARG A 534 -16.73 10.23 -9.51
C ARG A 534 -17.97 9.38 -9.73
N PRO A 535 -17.95 8.07 -9.41
CA PRO A 535 -19.12 7.21 -9.54
C PRO A 535 -20.30 7.77 -8.74
N GLU A 536 -21.40 8.09 -9.40
CA GLU A 536 -22.63 8.58 -8.78
C GLU A 536 -23.60 7.42 -8.53
N THR A 537 -23.77 6.54 -9.52
CA THR A 537 -24.56 5.32 -9.36
C THR A 537 -23.84 4.10 -9.91
N VAL A 538 -24.07 2.96 -9.26
CA VAL A 538 -23.67 1.63 -9.72
C VAL A 538 -24.92 0.76 -9.71
N LYS A 539 -25.35 0.31 -10.89
CA LYS A 539 -26.46 -0.60 -11.04
C LYS A 539 -25.96 -1.96 -11.48
N ASP A 540 -26.20 -2.96 -10.65
CA ASP A 540 -25.73 -4.31 -10.89
C ASP A 540 -26.75 -5.17 -11.67
N ALA A 541 -26.36 -6.40 -11.96
CA ALA A 541 -27.18 -7.34 -12.71
C ALA A 541 -28.41 -7.87 -11.93
N ARG A 542 -28.45 -7.73 -10.61
CA ARG A 542 -29.63 -8.05 -9.78
C ARG A 542 -30.71 -6.98 -9.91
N GLY A 543 -30.35 -5.80 -10.46
CA GLY A 543 -31.21 -4.62 -10.55
C GLY A 543 -31.06 -3.70 -9.34
N VAL A 544 -30.14 -3.99 -8.43
CA VAL A 544 -29.80 -3.14 -7.29
C VAL A 544 -29.05 -1.92 -7.80
N THR A 545 -29.45 -0.74 -7.35
CA THR A 545 -28.74 0.52 -7.64
C THR A 545 -28.17 1.07 -6.35
N ILE A 546 -26.85 1.18 -6.30
CA ILE A 546 -26.11 1.87 -5.24
C ILE A 546 -25.86 3.30 -5.69
N VAL A 547 -26.12 4.27 -4.81
CA VAL A 547 -25.92 5.71 -5.06
C VAL A 547 -24.86 6.24 -4.10
N TYR A 548 -23.86 6.93 -4.63
CA TYR A 548 -22.80 7.55 -3.86
C TYR A 548 -22.97 9.07 -3.87
N THR A 549 -22.78 9.68 -2.70
CA THR A 549 -22.58 11.12 -2.62
C THR A 549 -21.25 11.41 -1.94
N TYR A 550 -20.65 12.52 -2.35
CA TYR A 550 -19.34 12.94 -1.89
C TYR A 550 -19.43 14.35 -1.31
N ASP A 551 -18.48 14.67 -0.46
CA ASP A 551 -18.21 16.05 -0.08
C ASP A 551 -17.37 16.78 -1.17
N HIS A 552 -17.13 18.07 -0.97
CA HIS A 552 -16.32 18.90 -1.84
C HIS A 552 -14.82 18.56 -1.78
N ARG A 553 -14.39 17.69 -0.85
CA ARG A 553 -13.04 17.14 -0.74
C ARG A 553 -12.88 15.77 -1.42
N ASP A 554 -13.90 15.32 -2.14
CA ASP A 554 -13.96 14.04 -2.86
C ASP A 554 -14.08 12.80 -1.97
N ARG A 555 -14.45 12.96 -0.70
CA ARG A 555 -14.66 11.86 0.23
C ARG A 555 -16.11 11.39 0.19
N VAL A 556 -16.34 10.08 0.28
CA VAL A 556 -17.70 9.52 0.33
C VAL A 556 -18.40 9.96 1.60
N LYS A 557 -19.55 10.60 1.44
CA LYS A 557 -20.43 11.06 2.53
C LYS A 557 -21.63 10.14 2.74
N LYS A 558 -22.15 9.54 1.67
CA LYS A 558 -23.29 8.61 1.73
C LYS A 558 -23.17 7.51 0.69
N VAL A 559 -23.53 6.30 1.08
CA VAL A 559 -23.78 5.16 0.21
C VAL A 559 -25.23 4.73 0.45
N ASP A 560 -26.08 4.85 -0.57
CA ASP A 560 -27.50 4.53 -0.51
C ASP A 560 -27.83 3.37 -1.44
N SER A 561 -28.90 2.62 -1.17
CA SER A 561 -29.39 1.58 -2.08
C SER A 561 -30.92 1.49 -2.07
N SER A 562 -31.48 0.86 -3.10
CA SER A 562 -32.94 0.77 -3.26
C SER A 562 -33.66 -0.04 -2.16
N ASN A 563 -32.99 -1.02 -1.54
CA ASN A 563 -33.63 -1.97 -0.62
C ASN A 563 -32.86 -2.17 0.70
N TYR A 564 -31.82 -1.37 0.96
CA TYR A 564 -31.02 -1.43 2.18
C TYR A 564 -30.91 -0.04 2.81
N GLN A 565 -30.63 0.03 4.12
CA GLN A 565 -30.46 1.33 4.75
C GLN A 565 -29.17 2.00 4.27
N ALA A 566 -29.27 3.31 4.03
CA ALA A 566 -28.12 4.12 3.68
C ALA A 566 -27.05 4.08 4.78
N VAL A 567 -25.78 4.11 4.35
CA VAL A 567 -24.62 4.30 5.21
C VAL A 567 -24.10 5.72 5.02
N THR A 568 -23.92 6.46 6.11
CA THR A 568 -23.42 7.85 6.09
C THR A 568 -22.10 7.98 6.84
N TYR A 569 -21.20 8.83 6.34
CA TYR A 569 -19.87 9.07 6.87
C TYR A 569 -19.69 10.57 7.16
N GLU A 570 -19.19 10.90 8.35
CA GLU A 570 -18.88 12.28 8.75
C GLU A 570 -17.39 12.40 9.08
N TYR A 571 -16.73 13.45 8.57
CA TYR A 571 -15.30 13.69 8.75
C TYR A 571 -15.06 15.01 9.50
N ASP A 572 -13.97 15.09 10.26
CA ASP A 572 -13.46 16.36 10.79
C ASP A 572 -12.72 17.17 9.71
N GLY A 573 -12.28 18.39 10.04
CA GLY A 573 -11.54 19.27 9.12
C GLY A 573 -10.15 18.76 8.72
N ASP A 574 -9.63 17.71 9.37
CA ASP A 574 -8.35 17.07 9.03
C ASP A 574 -8.56 15.75 8.25
N GLY A 575 -9.83 15.39 7.99
CA GLY A 575 -10.22 14.19 7.26
C GLY A 575 -10.19 12.91 8.07
N ASN A 576 -10.30 12.98 9.39
CA ASN A 576 -10.55 11.81 10.21
C ASN A 576 -12.04 11.48 10.19
N LEU A 577 -12.39 10.20 9.97
CA LEU A 577 -13.77 9.72 10.09
C LEU A 577 -14.21 9.81 11.54
N THR A 578 -15.20 10.64 11.87
CA THR A 578 -15.71 10.85 13.24
C THR A 578 -17.00 10.09 13.53
N GLN A 579 -17.79 9.79 12.50
CA GLN A 579 -19.03 9.04 12.65
C GLN A 579 -19.33 8.20 11.41
N ARG A 580 -19.82 6.98 11.63
CA ARG A 580 -20.52 6.18 10.62
C ARG A 580 -21.91 5.83 11.15
N SER A 581 -22.95 6.01 10.34
CA SER A 581 -24.32 5.57 10.66
C SER A 581 -24.80 4.61 9.60
N ASP A 582 -25.43 3.51 10.01
CA ASP A 582 -25.94 2.45 9.15
C ASP A 582 -27.24 1.86 9.73
N GLY A 583 -27.82 0.85 9.07
CA GLY A 583 -29.07 0.21 9.50
C GLY A 583 -29.02 -0.52 10.85
N THR A 584 -27.83 -0.68 11.42
CA THR A 584 -27.61 -1.32 12.73
C THR A 584 -27.32 -0.32 13.84
N GLY A 585 -27.06 0.95 13.51
CA GLY A 585 -26.86 2.04 14.48
C GLY A 585 -25.74 3.00 14.09
N VAL A 586 -25.14 3.64 15.10
CA VAL A 586 -24.09 4.66 14.91
C VAL A 586 -22.79 4.23 15.58
N ILE A 587 -21.69 4.29 14.84
CA ILE A 587 -20.32 4.20 15.36
C ILE A 587 -19.71 5.60 15.43
N ARG A 588 -19.00 5.90 16.53
CA ARG A 588 -18.26 7.15 16.69
C ARG A 588 -16.78 6.91 16.94
N TYR A 589 -15.95 7.79 16.41
CA TYR A 589 -14.50 7.77 16.55
C TYR A 589 -14.04 9.10 17.14
N ALA A 590 -13.18 9.05 18.15
CA ALA A 590 -12.55 10.21 18.75
C ALA A 590 -11.04 10.17 18.50
N PHE A 591 -10.43 11.35 18.27
CA PHE A 591 -9.00 11.47 17.95
C PHE A 591 -8.29 12.40 18.94
N ASP A 592 -7.09 12.00 19.39
CA ASP A 592 -6.23 12.89 20.19
C ASP A 592 -5.68 14.04 19.34
N PRO A 593 -5.07 15.11 19.92
CA PRO A 593 -4.44 16.22 19.20
C PRO A 593 -3.42 15.85 18.12
N LEU A 594 -2.97 14.59 18.08
CA LEU A 594 -2.03 14.05 17.09
C LEU A 594 -2.75 13.28 15.97
N SER A 595 -4.07 13.40 15.87
CA SER A 595 -4.90 12.74 14.85
C SER A 595 -4.92 11.21 14.96
N ARG A 596 -4.68 10.66 16.16
CA ARG A 596 -4.70 9.21 16.44
C ARG A 596 -6.03 8.80 17.10
N GLU A 597 -6.64 7.71 16.64
CA GLU A 597 -7.91 7.21 17.19
C GLU A 597 -7.73 6.81 18.66
N THR A 598 -8.53 7.35 19.57
CA THR A 598 -8.44 7.10 21.02
C THR A 598 -9.66 6.41 21.59
N VAL A 599 -10.84 6.60 20.99
CA VAL A 599 -12.07 5.96 21.43
C VAL A 599 -12.88 5.59 20.21
N ARG A 600 -13.28 4.33 20.13
CA ARG A 600 -14.36 3.86 19.24
C ARG A 600 -15.56 3.53 20.10
N THR A 601 -16.74 4.04 19.73
CA THR A 601 -18.02 3.65 20.35
C THR A 601 -18.83 2.91 19.29
N LEU A 602 -19.14 1.64 19.54
CA LEU A 602 -19.92 0.78 18.66
C LEU A 602 -21.43 1.06 18.76
N GLN A 603 -22.21 0.48 17.84
CA GLN A 603 -23.66 0.70 17.73
C GLN A 603 -24.44 0.35 19.00
N ASN A 604 -23.94 -0.61 19.78
CA ASN A 604 -24.53 -1.05 21.04
C ASN A 604 -24.04 -0.25 22.27
N GLY A 605 -23.21 0.79 22.06
CA GLY A 605 -22.63 1.61 23.12
C GLY A 605 -21.34 1.05 23.74
N ALA A 606 -20.91 -0.16 23.36
CA ALA A 606 -19.62 -0.70 23.77
C ALA A 606 -18.47 0.19 23.25
N GLN A 607 -17.41 0.30 24.04
CA GLN A 607 -16.27 1.16 23.69
C GLN A 607 -14.98 0.36 23.62
N THR A 608 -14.09 0.80 22.71
CA THR A 608 -12.68 0.47 22.76
C THR A 608 -11.87 1.74 22.96
N VAL A 609 -10.90 1.73 23.88
CA VAL A 609 -10.08 2.89 24.23
C VAL A 609 -8.61 2.59 23.95
N LEU A 610 -7.90 3.54 23.35
CA LEU A 610 -6.49 3.43 23.00
C LEU A 610 -5.68 4.57 23.61
N ALA A 611 -4.56 4.21 24.23
CA ALA A 611 -3.49 5.13 24.55
C ALA A 611 -2.26 4.83 23.70
N TYR A 612 -1.38 5.81 23.57
CA TYR A 612 -0.17 5.70 22.77
C TYR A 612 1.06 6.14 23.57
N THR A 613 2.19 5.51 23.26
CA THR A 613 3.52 5.93 23.69
C THR A 613 3.87 7.29 23.05
N PRO A 614 4.88 8.00 23.58
CA PRO A 614 5.41 9.19 22.93
C PRO A 614 5.87 8.96 21.48
N ALA A 615 6.49 7.80 21.17
CA ALA A 615 6.89 7.45 19.81
C ALA A 615 5.73 7.08 18.86
N GLY A 616 4.51 6.92 19.40
CA GLY A 616 3.30 6.68 18.61
C GLY A 616 2.85 5.23 18.53
N ASN A 617 3.54 4.30 19.20
CA ASN A 617 3.09 2.92 19.33
C ASN A 617 1.87 2.83 20.27
N VAL A 618 0.97 1.86 20.04
CA VAL A 618 -0.15 1.59 20.96
C VAL A 618 0.42 1.16 22.31
N ASP A 619 0.06 1.89 23.36
CA ASP A 619 0.53 1.69 24.73
C ASP A 619 -0.47 0.84 25.53
N THR A 620 -1.75 1.17 25.42
CA THR A 620 -2.83 0.33 25.97
C THR A 620 -3.99 0.24 24.99
N TYR A 621 -4.69 -0.89 25.07
CA TYR A 621 -5.93 -1.15 24.35
C TYR A 621 -6.94 -1.74 25.33
N GLU A 622 -8.04 -1.03 25.56
CA GLU A 622 -9.14 -1.48 26.41
C GLU A 622 -10.35 -1.77 25.54
N ASP A 623 -10.96 -2.93 25.72
CA ASP A 623 -12.24 -3.29 25.12
C ASP A 623 -13.20 -3.82 26.21
N PRO A 624 -14.43 -4.25 25.88
CA PRO A 624 -15.33 -4.80 26.88
C PRO A 624 -14.81 -6.06 27.61
N ALA A 625 -13.80 -6.76 27.07
CA ALA A 625 -13.14 -7.90 27.72
C ALA A 625 -12.03 -7.45 28.68
N GLY A 626 -11.51 -6.23 28.54
CA GLY A 626 -10.69 -5.52 29.52
C GLY A 626 -9.45 -4.84 28.91
N LEU A 627 -8.54 -4.40 29.79
CA LEU A 627 -7.33 -3.67 29.42
C LEU A 627 -6.18 -4.60 29.01
N THR A 628 -5.59 -4.37 27.85
CA THR A 628 -4.33 -4.95 27.41
C THR A 628 -3.24 -3.88 27.42
N ASP A 629 -2.11 -4.15 28.08
CA ASP A 629 -0.95 -3.25 28.09
C ASP A 629 0.14 -3.77 27.14
N TYR A 630 0.78 -2.87 26.40
CA TYR A 630 1.89 -3.18 25.50
C TYR A 630 3.15 -2.43 25.94
N THR A 631 4.28 -3.12 25.91
CA THR A 631 5.59 -2.47 26.05
C THR A 631 6.43 -2.70 24.81
N TRP A 632 7.30 -1.74 24.52
CA TRP A 632 8.10 -1.70 23.29
C TRP A 632 9.58 -1.67 23.63
N ASN A 633 10.41 -2.16 22.72
CA ASN A 633 11.86 -1.97 22.81
C ASN A 633 12.27 -0.64 22.12
N GLU A 634 13.57 -0.38 22.16
CA GLU A 634 14.22 0.84 21.69
C GLU A 634 14.14 1.04 20.16
N VAL A 635 13.73 0.02 19.40
CA VAL A 635 13.46 0.07 17.95
C VAL A 635 11.99 -0.19 17.64
N ASN A 636 11.12 0.16 18.58
CA ASN A 636 9.66 0.11 18.50
C ASN A 636 9.10 -1.29 18.20
N LYS A 637 9.77 -2.38 18.60
CA LYS A 637 9.21 -3.74 18.50
C LYS A 637 8.47 -4.11 19.77
N LEU A 638 7.34 -4.81 19.63
CA LEU A 638 6.54 -5.25 20.77
C LEU A 638 7.39 -6.17 21.66
N LYS A 639 7.68 -5.76 22.88
CA LYS A 639 8.52 -6.51 23.83
C LYS A 639 7.66 -7.35 24.77
N GLU A 640 6.53 -6.80 25.19
CA GLU A 640 5.60 -7.43 26.12
C GLU A 640 4.15 -7.10 25.77
N LEU A 641 3.27 -8.08 25.93
CA LEU A 641 1.81 -7.92 25.95
C LEU A 641 1.32 -8.46 27.29
N LYS A 642 0.62 -7.63 28.05
CA LYS A 642 -0.06 -8.02 29.29
C LYS A 642 -1.56 -8.03 29.08
N ASP A 643 -2.17 -9.20 29.20
CA ASP A 643 -3.60 -9.39 28.94
C ASP A 643 -4.50 -8.86 30.08
N PRO A 644 -5.83 -8.79 29.89
CA PRO A 644 -6.77 -8.30 30.90
C PRO A 644 -6.75 -9.02 32.26
N LYS A 645 -6.12 -10.20 32.36
CA LYS A 645 -5.93 -10.92 33.62
C LYS A 645 -4.54 -10.74 34.22
N GLY A 646 -3.75 -9.83 33.65
CA GLY A 646 -2.40 -9.54 34.07
C GLY A 646 -1.38 -10.61 33.65
N LYS A 647 -1.72 -11.54 32.75
CA LYS A 647 -0.75 -12.51 32.25
C LYS A 647 0.10 -11.89 31.16
N VAL A 648 1.38 -12.23 31.18
CA VAL A 648 2.39 -11.59 30.34
C VAL A 648 2.86 -12.54 29.25
N THR A 649 2.83 -12.09 28.01
CA THR A 649 3.54 -12.68 26.87
C THR A 649 4.74 -11.79 26.54
N THR A 650 5.93 -12.37 26.38
CA THR A 650 7.13 -11.64 25.93
C THR A 650 7.59 -12.08 24.55
N TYR A 651 8.28 -11.19 23.86
CA TYR A 651 8.71 -11.39 22.48
C TYR A 651 10.21 -11.13 22.33
N GLY A 652 10.88 -12.01 21.58
CA GLY A 652 12.29 -11.88 21.24
C GLY A 652 12.50 -11.86 19.73
N TYR A 653 13.51 -11.10 19.32
CA TYR A 653 13.80 -10.81 17.93
C TYR A 653 15.27 -11.08 17.60
N ASN A 654 15.55 -11.47 16.36
CA ASN A 654 16.92 -11.44 15.85
C ASN A 654 17.35 -10.00 15.50
N ARG A 655 18.55 -9.83 14.92
CA ARG A 655 19.10 -8.51 14.58
C ARG A 655 18.43 -7.84 13.39
N ASN A 656 17.70 -8.59 12.55
CA ASN A 656 16.84 -8.05 11.50
C ASN A 656 15.45 -7.65 12.00
N ASP A 657 15.21 -7.76 13.30
CA ASP A 657 13.91 -7.62 13.95
C ASP A 657 12.85 -8.64 13.52
N VAL A 658 13.29 -9.78 13.02
CA VAL A 658 12.39 -10.93 12.80
C VAL A 658 12.11 -11.55 14.16
N ARG A 659 10.82 -11.73 14.49
CA ARG A 659 10.39 -12.39 15.74
C ARG A 659 10.84 -13.84 15.73
N THR A 660 11.77 -14.18 16.62
CA THR A 660 12.28 -15.54 16.77
C THR A 660 11.69 -16.26 17.96
N THR A 661 11.14 -15.54 18.94
CA THR A 661 10.52 -16.16 20.12
C THR A 661 9.28 -15.39 20.57
N THR A 662 8.28 -16.16 21.02
CA THR A 662 7.13 -15.70 21.80
C THR A 662 7.03 -16.59 23.02
N THR A 663 7.13 -16.02 24.21
CA THR A 663 7.00 -16.74 25.48
C THR A 663 5.67 -16.42 26.11
N TYR A 664 4.77 -17.38 26.10
CA TYR A 664 3.47 -17.33 26.75
C TYR A 664 3.56 -17.78 28.22
N PRO A 665 2.55 -17.44 29.03
CA PRO A 665 2.34 -17.99 30.37
C PRO A 665 2.42 -19.52 30.44
N GLY A 666 2.78 -20.03 31.62
CA GLY A 666 3.12 -21.45 31.79
C GLY A 666 4.48 -21.83 31.17
N ASN A 667 5.32 -20.85 30.82
CA ASN A 667 6.60 -21.01 30.12
C ASN A 667 6.46 -21.77 28.79
N THR A 668 5.36 -21.53 28.07
CA THR A 668 5.22 -22.04 26.69
C THR A 668 5.98 -21.12 25.74
N VAL A 669 7.11 -21.60 25.25
CA VAL A 669 7.98 -20.85 24.33
C VAL A 669 7.74 -21.33 22.91
N HIS A 670 7.20 -20.47 22.06
CA HIS A 670 7.07 -20.65 20.61
C HIS A 670 8.28 -20.00 19.92
N THR A 671 9.06 -20.77 19.20
CA THR A 671 10.33 -20.36 18.57
C THR A 671 10.21 -20.50 17.05
N VAL A 672 10.63 -19.48 16.32
CA VAL A 672 10.80 -19.49 14.86
C VAL A 672 12.30 -19.38 14.57
N THR A 673 12.83 -20.35 13.84
CA THR A 673 14.20 -20.32 13.30
C THR A 673 14.13 -19.99 11.82
N PRO A 674 14.47 -18.74 11.42
CA PRO A 674 14.52 -18.37 10.02
C PRO A 674 15.85 -18.80 9.37
N ASP A 675 15.83 -19.04 8.07
CA ASP A 675 17.05 -19.11 7.26
C ASP A 675 17.66 -17.72 7.04
N LYS A 676 18.74 -17.66 6.25
CA LYS A 676 19.43 -16.41 5.91
C LYS A 676 18.59 -15.43 5.08
N SER A 677 17.51 -15.89 4.46
CA SER A 677 16.56 -15.07 3.71
C SER A 677 15.31 -14.73 4.54
N GLY A 678 15.31 -15.11 5.83
CA GLY A 678 14.22 -14.82 6.75
C GLY A 678 13.05 -15.80 6.71
N ARG A 679 13.12 -16.86 5.89
CA ARG A 679 12.03 -17.85 5.77
C ARG A 679 12.08 -18.86 6.92
N PRO A 680 10.96 -19.27 7.55
CA PRO A 680 10.98 -20.25 8.63
C PRO A 680 11.53 -21.62 8.17
N GLU A 681 12.68 -22.03 8.70
CA GLU A 681 13.18 -23.42 8.57
C GLU A 681 12.57 -24.32 9.64
N LYS A 682 12.30 -23.74 10.82
CA LYS A 682 11.77 -24.48 11.96
C LYS A 682 10.83 -23.62 12.80
N ILE A 683 9.72 -24.20 13.22
CA ILE A 683 8.81 -23.64 14.22
C ILE A 683 8.62 -24.66 15.34
N LYS A 684 8.96 -24.29 16.57
CA LYS A 684 8.89 -25.21 17.72
C LYS A 684 8.25 -24.54 18.92
N ALA A 685 7.25 -25.19 19.52
CA ALA A 685 6.65 -24.79 20.79
C ALA A 685 6.95 -25.82 21.88
N THR A 686 7.51 -25.37 23.01
CA THR A 686 7.79 -26.21 24.18
C THR A 686 7.28 -25.57 25.45
N SER A 687 6.90 -26.38 26.44
CA SER A 687 6.62 -25.94 27.79
C SER A 687 7.26 -26.91 28.81
N PRO A 688 7.16 -26.66 30.13
CA PRO A 688 7.54 -27.64 31.15
C PRO A 688 6.76 -28.96 31.07
N LYS A 689 5.68 -29.03 30.27
CA LYS A 689 4.90 -30.24 30.00
C LYS A 689 5.39 -31.02 28.78
N GLY A 690 6.35 -30.49 28.03
CA GLY A 690 6.97 -31.14 26.87
C GLY A 690 6.86 -30.32 25.58
N THR A 691 7.13 -30.98 24.45
CA THR A 691 7.01 -30.38 23.11
C THR A 691 5.55 -30.39 22.66
N LEU A 692 5.03 -29.22 22.32
CA LEU A 692 3.64 -29.03 21.91
C LEU A 692 3.51 -29.01 20.37
N VAL A 693 4.48 -28.39 19.69
CA VAL A 693 4.61 -28.23 18.23
C VAL A 693 6.09 -28.35 17.85
N ASP A 694 6.43 -29.06 16.76
CA ASP A 694 7.81 -29.13 16.22
C ASP A 694 7.72 -29.37 14.71
N LEU A 695 7.69 -28.26 13.96
CA LEU A 695 7.54 -28.21 12.51
C LEU A 695 8.86 -27.80 11.87
N ALA A 696 9.24 -28.45 10.77
CA ALA A 696 10.39 -28.06 9.94
C ALA A 696 9.98 -27.93 8.47
N TYR A 697 10.61 -27.01 7.76
CA TYR A 697 10.31 -26.64 6.37
C TYR A 697 11.55 -26.73 5.49
N THR A 698 11.37 -27.04 4.21
CA THR A 698 12.45 -27.02 3.21
C THR A 698 11.98 -26.30 1.96
N TYR A 699 12.85 -25.50 1.34
CA TYR A 699 12.55 -24.70 0.15
C TYR A 699 13.35 -25.12 -1.09
N ALA A 700 14.19 -26.15 -0.96
CA ALA A 700 14.96 -26.65 -2.09
C ALA A 700 14.04 -27.27 -3.16
N ARG A 701 14.25 -26.85 -4.39
CA ARG A 701 13.61 -27.40 -5.59
C ARG A 701 14.11 -28.81 -5.87
N PRO A 702 13.42 -29.59 -6.73
CA PRO A 702 13.85 -30.94 -7.10
C PRO A 702 15.26 -31.02 -7.73
N ASP A 703 15.78 -29.93 -8.30
CA ASP A 703 17.14 -29.83 -8.85
C ASP A 703 18.21 -29.44 -7.81
N GLY A 704 17.82 -29.31 -6.54
CA GLY A 704 18.71 -28.98 -5.42
C GLY A 704 19.02 -27.49 -5.25
N LYS A 705 18.51 -26.62 -6.13
CA LYS A 705 18.63 -25.17 -5.95
C LYS A 705 17.59 -24.68 -4.95
N ASP A 706 17.89 -23.55 -4.31
CA ASP A 706 16.94 -22.87 -3.44
C ASP A 706 15.83 -22.20 -4.27
N GLY A 707 14.56 -22.49 -3.94
CA GLY A 707 13.37 -21.91 -4.55
C GLY A 707 12.59 -21.04 -3.55
N GLY A 708 11.43 -20.51 -3.92
CA GLY A 708 10.57 -19.74 -3.02
C GLY A 708 9.53 -20.59 -2.27
N LYS A 709 9.20 -21.78 -2.78
CA LYS A 709 8.07 -22.58 -2.30
C LYS A 709 8.47 -23.69 -1.34
N ILE A 710 7.58 -24.00 -0.40
CA ILE A 710 7.74 -25.11 0.55
C ILE A 710 7.74 -26.44 -0.23
N GLY A 711 8.88 -27.11 -0.29
CA GLY A 711 9.01 -28.46 -0.85
C GLY A 711 8.55 -29.55 0.13
N THR A 712 8.85 -29.40 1.43
CA THR A 712 8.40 -30.34 2.46
C THR A 712 8.11 -29.65 3.79
N THR A 713 7.15 -30.20 4.54
CA THR A 713 6.93 -29.93 5.96
C THR A 713 7.11 -31.22 6.76
N THR A 714 7.72 -31.15 7.94
CA THR A 714 7.86 -32.29 8.86
C THR A 714 7.30 -31.89 10.21
N ASP A 715 6.33 -32.67 10.72
CA ASP A 715 5.83 -32.57 12.09
C ASP A 715 6.44 -33.69 12.93
N ALA A 716 7.43 -33.34 13.76
CA ALA A 716 8.12 -34.29 14.60
C ALA A 716 7.27 -34.77 15.80
N VAL A 717 6.22 -34.03 16.19
CA VAL A 717 5.28 -34.44 17.25
C VAL A 717 4.34 -35.53 16.72
N ALA A 718 3.79 -35.35 15.51
CA ALA A 718 2.97 -36.36 14.86
C ALA A 718 3.79 -37.52 14.25
N GLY A 719 5.08 -37.26 13.97
CA GLY A 719 5.98 -38.16 13.25
C GLY A 719 5.65 -38.24 11.76
N THR A 720 5.13 -37.17 11.18
CA THR A 720 4.71 -37.11 9.77
C THR A 720 5.57 -36.17 8.95
N LYS A 721 5.72 -36.47 7.67
CA LYS A 721 6.38 -35.61 6.67
C LYS A 721 5.49 -35.47 5.45
N THR A 722 5.19 -34.24 5.08
CA THR A 722 4.41 -33.90 3.88
C THR A 722 5.34 -33.34 2.81
N SER A 723 5.31 -33.93 1.61
CA SER A 723 5.97 -33.38 0.43
C SER A 723 4.96 -32.71 -0.49
N TYR A 724 5.29 -31.54 -1.02
CA TYR A 724 4.43 -30.75 -1.89
C TYR A 724 4.98 -30.74 -3.31
N ALA A 725 4.07 -30.66 -4.29
CA ALA A 725 4.39 -30.48 -5.69
C ALA A 725 3.45 -29.43 -6.27
N TYR A 726 4.03 -28.57 -7.09
CA TYR A 726 3.35 -27.47 -7.76
C TYR A 726 3.20 -27.81 -9.24
N ASP A 727 2.16 -27.27 -9.88
CA ASP A 727 2.06 -27.34 -11.33
C ASP A 727 3.06 -26.39 -12.00
N ARG A 728 3.14 -26.42 -13.34
CA ARG A 728 4.11 -25.59 -14.08
C ARG A 728 3.82 -24.08 -13.99
N SER A 729 2.68 -23.71 -13.44
CA SER A 729 2.26 -22.31 -13.23
C SER A 729 2.34 -21.93 -11.76
N GLY A 730 2.99 -22.76 -10.94
CA GLY A 730 3.26 -22.48 -9.55
C GLY A 730 2.13 -22.78 -8.58
N ARG A 731 0.98 -23.25 -9.04
CA ARG A 731 -0.14 -23.52 -8.14
C ARG A 731 0.08 -24.83 -7.41
N PHE A 732 -0.40 -24.92 -6.17
CA PHE A 732 -0.31 -26.17 -5.42
C PHE A 732 -1.07 -27.29 -6.14
N SER A 733 -0.41 -28.40 -6.47
CA SER A 733 -1.04 -29.50 -7.22
C SER A 733 -1.21 -30.77 -6.39
N TYR A 734 -0.16 -31.22 -5.72
CA TYR A 734 -0.17 -32.49 -5.01
C TYR A 734 0.60 -32.44 -3.69
N ALA A 735 0.06 -33.07 -2.65
CA ALA A 735 0.77 -33.34 -1.41
C ALA A 735 0.67 -34.82 -1.03
N ALA A 736 1.75 -35.36 -0.48
CA ALA A 736 1.81 -36.70 0.12
C ALA A 736 2.38 -36.60 1.53
N GLU A 737 1.60 -37.02 2.51
CA GLU A 737 2.00 -37.14 3.91
C GLU A 737 2.35 -38.58 4.24
N LYS A 738 3.51 -38.78 4.86
CA LYS A 738 4.00 -40.09 5.28
C LYS A 738 4.36 -40.11 6.75
N LYS A 739 4.13 -41.25 7.41
CA LYS A 739 4.71 -41.59 8.72
C LYS A 739 5.78 -42.66 8.51
N GLY A 740 7.05 -42.28 8.63
CA GLY A 740 8.16 -43.09 8.11
C GLY A 740 8.04 -43.24 6.59
N SER A 741 7.98 -44.48 6.09
CA SER A 741 7.77 -44.77 4.66
C SER A 741 6.29 -44.92 4.27
N THR A 742 5.39 -45.06 5.24
CA THR A 742 3.96 -45.34 5.01
C THR A 742 3.20 -44.08 4.66
N LEU A 743 2.48 -44.08 3.53
CA LEU A 743 1.57 -43.01 3.14
C LEU A 743 0.35 -42.98 4.09
N THR A 744 0.14 -41.87 4.79
CA THR A 744 -0.98 -41.68 5.72
C THR A 744 -2.08 -40.82 5.13
N SER A 745 -1.74 -39.87 4.26
CA SER A 745 -2.69 -39.01 3.56
C SER A 745 -2.07 -38.46 2.29
N SER A 746 -2.92 -38.09 1.33
CA SER A 746 -2.50 -37.38 0.13
C SER A 746 -3.64 -36.57 -0.44
N TRP A 747 -3.29 -35.52 -1.16
CA TRP A 747 -4.23 -34.59 -1.77
C TRP A 747 -3.76 -34.25 -3.17
N GLN A 748 -4.65 -34.39 -4.13
CA GLN A 748 -4.45 -34.00 -5.51
C GLN A 748 -5.53 -32.99 -5.88
N TYR A 749 -5.11 -31.82 -6.37
CA TYR A 749 -5.97 -30.81 -6.95
C TYR A 749 -5.56 -30.56 -8.39
N CYS A 750 -6.56 -30.44 -9.25
CA CYS A 750 -6.38 -30.25 -10.67
C CYS A 750 -7.17 -29.02 -11.08
N TYR A 751 -6.53 -28.17 -11.87
CA TYR A 751 -7.06 -26.88 -12.27
C TYR A 751 -7.12 -26.78 -13.78
N ASP A 752 -8.04 -25.94 -14.28
CA ASP A 752 -7.96 -25.45 -15.66
C ASP A 752 -6.88 -24.35 -15.79
N LEU A 753 -6.75 -23.73 -16.97
CA LEU A 753 -5.77 -22.65 -17.18
C LEU A 753 -6.14 -21.36 -16.45
N ALA A 754 -7.42 -21.17 -16.11
CA ALA A 754 -7.89 -20.00 -15.38
C ALA A 754 -7.83 -20.19 -13.85
N GLY A 755 -7.38 -21.34 -13.33
CA GLY A 755 -7.30 -21.57 -11.88
C GLY A 755 -8.54 -22.19 -11.26
N ASN A 756 -9.54 -22.58 -12.04
CA ASN A 756 -10.73 -23.23 -11.50
C ASN A 756 -10.42 -24.69 -11.17
N LEU A 757 -10.84 -25.14 -9.98
CA LEU A 757 -10.76 -26.54 -9.60
C LEU A 757 -11.64 -27.39 -10.52
N THR A 758 -11.03 -28.31 -11.28
CA THR A 758 -11.73 -29.21 -12.20
C THR A 758 -11.87 -30.62 -11.64
N SER A 759 -10.93 -31.05 -10.79
CA SER A 759 -11.05 -32.32 -10.06
C SER A 759 -10.16 -32.37 -8.82
N GLN A 760 -10.51 -33.26 -7.87
CA GLN A 760 -9.73 -33.51 -6.68
C GLN A 760 -9.79 -34.98 -6.21
N GLY A 761 -8.69 -35.49 -5.69
CA GLY A 761 -8.60 -36.86 -5.18
C GLY A 761 -7.43 -37.08 -4.24
N VAL A 762 -7.12 -38.34 -3.96
CA VAL A 762 -5.99 -38.73 -3.10
C VAL A 762 -4.81 -39.29 -3.90
N ASP A 763 -5.05 -39.85 -5.09
CA ASP A 763 -3.99 -40.41 -5.93
C ASP A 763 -3.34 -39.33 -6.81
N LYS A 764 -2.02 -39.44 -7.01
CA LYS A 764 -1.25 -38.47 -7.81
C LYS A 764 -1.56 -38.54 -9.30
N GLY A 765 -1.89 -37.41 -9.93
CA GLY A 765 -2.13 -37.21 -11.36
C GLY A 765 -3.39 -36.38 -11.63
N CYS A 766 -3.68 -35.99 -12.88
CA CYS A 766 -4.90 -35.26 -13.23
C CYS A 766 -5.54 -35.84 -14.51
N PRO A 767 -6.89 -35.92 -14.60
CA PRO A 767 -7.89 -35.67 -13.55
C PRO A 767 -7.96 -36.82 -12.53
N ARG A 768 -8.49 -36.56 -11.31
CA ARG A 768 -8.64 -37.58 -10.25
C ARG A 768 -9.86 -37.37 -9.37
N GLY A 769 -10.42 -38.48 -8.87
CA GLY A 769 -11.44 -38.48 -7.83
C GLY A 769 -12.73 -37.75 -8.21
N THR A 770 -13.12 -36.79 -7.37
CA THR A 770 -14.30 -35.95 -7.59
C THR A 770 -14.05 -34.96 -8.73
N THR A 771 -14.99 -34.84 -9.67
CA THR A 771 -14.92 -33.87 -10.77
C THR A 771 -15.90 -32.72 -10.56
N TYR A 772 -15.53 -31.55 -11.08
CA TYR A 772 -16.33 -30.33 -11.00
C TYR A 772 -16.60 -29.76 -12.39
N THR A 773 -17.83 -29.34 -12.63
CA THR A 773 -18.19 -28.58 -13.82
C THR A 773 -18.11 -27.09 -13.50
N VAL A 774 -17.44 -26.34 -14.35
CA VAL A 774 -17.25 -24.89 -14.22
C VAL A 774 -17.87 -24.18 -15.43
N ASN A 775 -18.69 -23.16 -15.18
CA ASN A 775 -19.30 -22.36 -16.25
C ASN A 775 -18.38 -21.22 -16.73
N ASP A 776 -18.84 -20.41 -17.67
CA ASP A 776 -18.02 -19.34 -18.27
C ASP A 776 -17.76 -18.18 -17.30
N ALA A 777 -18.63 -18.00 -16.29
CA ALA A 777 -18.44 -17.10 -15.17
C ALA A 777 -17.50 -17.65 -14.08
N GLN A 778 -16.79 -18.74 -14.37
CA GLN A 778 -15.84 -19.39 -13.46
C GLN A 778 -16.48 -19.95 -12.18
N GLN A 779 -17.79 -20.23 -12.20
CA GLN A 779 -18.54 -20.78 -11.08
C GLN A 779 -18.60 -22.31 -11.14
N ILE A 780 -18.48 -22.99 -9.99
CA ILE A 780 -18.74 -24.44 -9.91
C ILE A 780 -20.25 -24.68 -9.96
N THR A 781 -20.72 -25.43 -10.94
CA THR A 781 -22.15 -25.68 -11.20
C THR A 781 -22.57 -27.14 -11.03
N ALA A 782 -21.61 -28.06 -10.95
CA ALA A 782 -21.91 -29.46 -10.66
C ALA A 782 -20.71 -30.16 -10.02
N LYS A 783 -21.02 -31.21 -9.24
CA LYS A 783 -20.06 -32.14 -8.64
C LYS A 783 -20.39 -33.56 -9.09
N ASN A 784 -19.42 -34.28 -9.65
CA ASN A 784 -19.60 -35.62 -10.22
C ASN A 784 -20.79 -35.71 -11.19
N GLY A 785 -20.98 -34.67 -12.01
CA GLY A 785 -22.10 -34.55 -12.95
C GLY A 785 -23.45 -34.15 -12.33
N SER A 786 -23.58 -34.07 -11.01
CA SER A 786 -24.80 -33.61 -10.34
C SER A 786 -24.78 -32.10 -10.11
N ALA A 787 -25.77 -31.40 -10.66
CA ALA A 787 -25.99 -29.96 -10.45
C ALA A 787 -26.84 -29.64 -9.20
N THR A 788 -27.22 -30.64 -8.42
CA THR A 788 -28.04 -30.45 -7.22
C THR A 788 -27.35 -29.52 -6.23
N ASN A 789 -28.07 -28.50 -5.76
CA ASN A 789 -27.62 -27.51 -4.78
C ASN A 789 -26.38 -26.71 -5.21
N TRP A 790 -26.24 -26.37 -6.50
CA TRP A 790 -25.28 -25.39 -6.98
C TRP A 790 -26.00 -24.24 -7.68
N SER A 791 -25.97 -23.04 -7.11
CA SER A 791 -26.60 -21.87 -7.71
C SER A 791 -25.95 -20.56 -7.24
N TYR A 792 -26.08 -19.53 -8.07
CA TYR A 792 -25.52 -18.20 -7.84
C TYR A 792 -26.54 -17.14 -8.24
N ASP A 793 -26.43 -15.95 -7.66
CA ASP A 793 -27.18 -14.80 -8.14
C ASP A 793 -26.56 -14.21 -9.43
N LYS A 794 -27.17 -13.14 -9.95
CA LYS A 794 -26.79 -12.54 -11.23
C LYS A 794 -25.44 -11.80 -11.23
N ILE A 795 -24.85 -11.57 -10.05
CA ILE A 795 -23.51 -10.97 -9.90
C ILE A 795 -22.48 -11.96 -9.35
N GLY A 796 -22.90 -13.20 -9.09
CA GLY A 796 -22.01 -14.31 -8.79
C GLY A 796 -21.92 -14.68 -7.32
N ASN A 797 -22.74 -14.09 -6.45
CA ASN A 797 -22.77 -14.54 -5.07
C ASN A 797 -23.39 -15.95 -4.99
N GLU A 798 -22.74 -16.86 -4.27
CA GLU A 798 -23.22 -18.23 -4.05
C GLU A 798 -24.57 -18.22 -3.32
N THR A 799 -25.60 -18.83 -3.89
CA THR A 799 -26.94 -18.97 -3.26
C THR A 799 -27.18 -20.39 -2.72
N ALA A 800 -26.47 -21.38 -3.27
CA ALA A 800 -26.37 -22.73 -2.76
C ALA A 800 -25.08 -23.41 -3.26
N ALA A 801 -24.51 -24.28 -2.42
CA ALA A 801 -23.38 -25.15 -2.78
C ALA A 801 -23.43 -26.48 -2.04
N ALA A 802 -22.93 -27.54 -2.67
CA ALA A 802 -22.85 -28.89 -2.09
C ALA A 802 -21.41 -29.44 -2.14
N SER A 803 -20.48 -28.74 -1.48
CA SER A 803 -19.06 -29.11 -1.43
C SER A 803 -18.85 -30.51 -0.81
N THR A 804 -19.52 -30.80 0.31
CA THR A 804 -19.72 -32.14 0.89
C THR A 804 -21.18 -32.32 1.32
N PRO A 805 -21.66 -33.56 1.58
CA PRO A 805 -22.99 -33.76 2.14
C PRO A 805 -23.22 -32.96 3.44
N GLU A 806 -22.24 -32.96 4.34
CA GLU A 806 -22.29 -32.30 5.64
C GLU A 806 -22.18 -30.77 5.54
N SER A 807 -21.47 -30.28 4.52
CA SER A 807 -21.27 -28.85 4.27
C SER A 807 -22.24 -28.30 3.21
N THR A 808 -23.37 -28.98 2.95
CA THR A 808 -24.36 -28.49 2.00
C THR A 808 -24.94 -27.18 2.53
N ARG A 809 -24.89 -26.14 1.70
CA ARG A 809 -25.41 -24.80 1.98
C ARG A 809 -26.58 -24.50 1.05
N THR A 810 -27.68 -24.04 1.60
CA THR A 810 -28.86 -23.58 0.88
C THR A 810 -29.39 -22.29 1.49
N GLY A 811 -30.37 -21.65 0.83
CA GLY A 811 -31.03 -20.47 1.38
C GLY A 811 -30.08 -19.29 1.65
N MET A 812 -28.95 -19.22 0.93
CA MET A 812 -28.01 -18.12 1.09
C MET A 812 -28.63 -16.85 0.49
N LYS A 813 -28.69 -15.78 1.28
CA LYS A 813 -29.22 -14.47 0.88
C LYS A 813 -28.17 -13.41 1.06
N TRP A 814 -28.21 -12.41 0.18
CA TRP A 814 -27.22 -11.35 0.09
C TRP A 814 -27.90 -9.98 0.17
N SER A 815 -27.30 -9.03 0.88
CA SER A 815 -27.74 -7.63 0.88
C SER A 815 -27.45 -6.96 -0.48
N ASP A 816 -27.92 -5.73 -0.65
CA ASP A 816 -27.58 -4.88 -1.79
C ASP A 816 -26.06 -4.67 -1.92
N HIS A 817 -25.32 -4.71 -0.80
CA HIS A 817 -23.85 -4.63 -0.73
C HIS A 817 -23.15 -6.00 -0.81
N SER A 818 -23.84 -7.07 -1.21
CA SER A 818 -23.28 -8.43 -1.29
C SER A 818 -22.77 -8.98 0.05
N GLN A 819 -23.47 -8.65 1.14
CA GLN A 819 -23.20 -9.23 2.45
C GLN A 819 -24.11 -10.44 2.74
N MET A 820 -23.55 -11.54 3.26
CA MET A 820 -24.29 -12.78 3.52
C MET A 820 -25.23 -12.62 4.71
N THR A 821 -26.50 -12.31 4.44
CA THR A 821 -27.55 -12.03 5.44
C THR A 821 -28.30 -13.29 5.90
N SER A 822 -28.14 -14.42 5.21
CA SER A 822 -28.72 -15.71 5.59
C SER A 822 -27.91 -16.83 4.98
N VAL A 823 -27.82 -17.98 5.66
CA VAL A 823 -27.32 -19.26 5.12
C VAL A 823 -27.89 -20.42 5.93
N THR A 824 -28.30 -21.50 5.26
CA THR A 824 -28.77 -22.73 5.91
C THR A 824 -27.77 -23.85 5.68
N THR A 825 -27.29 -24.47 6.74
CA THR A 825 -26.47 -25.70 6.67
C THR A 825 -26.81 -26.65 7.82
N GLY A 826 -26.68 -27.95 7.59
CA GLY A 826 -27.06 -28.96 8.60
C GLY A 826 -28.51 -28.86 9.10
N GLY A 827 -29.41 -28.25 8.32
CA GLY A 827 -30.80 -27.98 8.71
C GLY A 827 -31.00 -26.73 9.58
N THR A 828 -29.94 -26.01 9.93
CA THR A 828 -29.99 -24.78 10.75
C THR A 828 -29.76 -23.55 9.88
N THR A 829 -30.58 -22.51 10.06
CA THR A 829 -30.43 -21.22 9.38
C THR A 829 -29.74 -20.19 10.27
N TYR A 830 -28.69 -19.58 9.75
CA TYR A 830 -27.91 -18.53 10.39
C TYR A 830 -28.19 -17.18 9.71
N ALA A 831 -28.80 -16.25 10.43
CA ALA A 831 -29.03 -14.88 9.95
C ALA A 831 -27.78 -14.01 10.19
N GLY A 832 -27.40 -13.20 9.20
CA GLY A 832 -26.23 -12.31 9.25
C GLY A 832 -26.62 -10.83 9.32
N GLN A 833 -25.84 -10.04 10.06
CA GLN A 833 -25.95 -8.57 10.13
C GLN A 833 -24.55 -7.93 10.06
N TYR A 834 -24.45 -6.77 9.41
CA TYR A 834 -23.18 -6.08 9.13
C TYR A 834 -23.34 -4.58 9.33
N GLY A 835 -22.28 -3.93 9.81
CA GLY A 835 -22.23 -2.48 9.98
C GLY A 835 -21.57 -1.72 8.82
N SER A 836 -20.88 -2.40 7.91
CA SER A 836 -20.16 -1.78 6.79
C SER A 836 -20.94 -1.87 5.47
N THR A 837 -20.36 -1.34 4.40
CA THR A 837 -20.82 -1.56 3.00
C THR A 837 -20.10 -2.75 2.35
N ASP A 838 -19.44 -3.58 3.14
CA ASP A 838 -18.73 -4.80 2.73
C ASP A 838 -18.93 -5.90 3.80
N GLN A 839 -18.26 -7.05 3.69
CA GLN A 839 -18.40 -8.10 4.71
C GLN A 839 -17.43 -8.01 5.89
N SER A 840 -16.55 -6.99 5.93
CA SER A 840 -15.46 -6.92 6.90
C SER A 840 -15.96 -6.76 8.34
N GLU A 841 -17.05 -6.02 8.53
CA GLU A 841 -17.60 -5.71 9.85
C GLU A 841 -18.91 -6.45 10.11
N ARG A 842 -18.82 -7.77 10.22
CA ARG A 842 -19.93 -8.62 10.68
C ARG A 842 -20.26 -8.32 12.13
N ILE A 843 -21.52 -8.03 12.43
CA ILE A 843 -22.05 -7.73 13.77
C ILE A 843 -22.72 -8.96 14.38
N LYS A 844 -23.39 -9.78 13.55
CA LYS A 844 -24.10 -10.96 14.01
C LYS A 844 -24.08 -12.08 12.98
N LEU A 845 -23.99 -13.33 13.45
CA LEU A 845 -24.28 -14.54 12.67
C LEU A 845 -24.98 -15.57 13.57
N GLY A 846 -26.24 -15.91 13.25
CA GLY A 846 -27.06 -16.74 14.11
C GLY A 846 -27.19 -16.10 15.50
N ASP A 847 -26.88 -16.83 16.57
CA ASP A 847 -26.90 -16.33 17.95
C ASP A 847 -25.58 -15.71 18.42
N THR A 848 -24.59 -15.56 17.52
CA THR A 848 -23.28 -15.00 17.85
C THR A 848 -23.21 -13.52 17.49
N PHE A 849 -22.91 -12.69 18.48
CA PHE A 849 -22.57 -11.27 18.31
C PHE A 849 -21.05 -11.10 18.20
N PHE A 850 -20.63 -10.12 17.41
CA PHE A 850 -19.24 -9.81 17.10
C PHE A 850 -18.93 -8.37 17.52
N HIS A 851 -17.85 -8.20 18.28
CA HIS A 851 -17.38 -6.90 18.75
C HIS A 851 -16.08 -6.55 18.03
N ASN A 852 -16.19 -5.75 16.97
CA ASN A 852 -15.04 -5.34 16.17
C ASN A 852 -14.40 -4.08 16.75
N GLY A 853 -13.08 -4.10 16.92
CA GLY A 853 -12.29 -2.94 17.34
C GLY A 853 -11.25 -2.54 16.29
N PRO A 854 -10.46 -1.49 16.54
CA PRO A 854 -9.40 -1.04 15.63
C PRO A 854 -8.31 -2.10 15.39
N LEU A 855 -8.15 -3.07 16.29
CA LEU A 855 -7.20 -4.17 16.15
C LEU A 855 -7.81 -5.43 15.50
N GLY A 856 -9.07 -5.39 15.07
CA GLY A 856 -9.84 -6.54 14.55
C GLY A 856 -10.92 -7.02 15.52
N LEU A 857 -11.42 -8.25 15.33
CA LEU A 857 -12.44 -8.83 16.22
C LEU A 857 -11.87 -9.02 17.63
N SER A 858 -12.44 -8.31 18.60
CA SER A 858 -11.95 -8.23 19.98
C SER A 858 -12.71 -9.17 20.92
N ALA A 859 -14.00 -9.40 20.66
CA ALA A 859 -14.79 -10.38 21.40
C ALA A 859 -15.95 -10.95 20.57
N THR A 860 -16.44 -12.12 20.99
CA THR A 860 -17.74 -12.65 20.57
C THR A 860 -18.59 -13.04 21.76
N SER A 861 -19.90 -12.93 21.61
CA SER A 861 -20.89 -13.40 22.59
C SER A 861 -21.86 -14.37 21.91
N THR A 862 -21.87 -15.62 22.34
CA THR A 862 -22.77 -16.67 21.81
C THR A 862 -23.58 -17.24 22.96
N ALA A 863 -24.92 -17.12 22.90
CA ALA A 863 -25.83 -17.64 23.92
C ALA A 863 -25.44 -17.24 25.37
N GLY A 864 -24.97 -15.99 25.56
CA GLY A 864 -24.55 -15.44 26.85
C GLY A 864 -23.15 -15.86 27.32
N VAL A 865 -22.39 -16.57 26.49
CA VAL A 865 -20.98 -16.92 26.75
C VAL A 865 -20.08 -15.99 25.95
N ASP A 866 -19.27 -15.22 26.67
CA ASP A 866 -18.29 -14.32 26.07
C ASP A 866 -16.95 -15.03 25.82
N THR A 867 -16.36 -14.73 24.67
CA THR A 867 -14.99 -15.08 24.32
C THR A 867 -14.26 -13.80 23.94
N GLY A 868 -13.25 -13.42 24.73
CA GLY A 868 -12.36 -12.30 24.40
C GLY A 868 -11.16 -12.78 23.60
N PHE A 869 -10.69 -11.97 22.66
CA PHE A 869 -9.53 -12.22 21.79
C PHE A 869 -8.50 -11.12 22.01
N ASN A 870 -7.40 -11.47 22.68
CA ASN A 870 -6.29 -10.55 22.89
C ASN A 870 -5.42 -10.54 21.63
N ARG A 871 -5.16 -9.34 21.12
CA ARG A 871 -4.37 -9.13 19.91
C ARG A 871 -3.16 -8.26 20.17
N GLU A 872 -2.16 -8.46 19.35
CA GLU A 872 -1.06 -7.52 19.20
C GLU A 872 -1.56 -6.26 18.45
N PRO A 873 -0.86 -5.12 18.57
CA PRO A 873 -1.27 -3.87 17.90
C PRO A 873 -1.36 -3.94 16.37
N GLY A 874 -0.70 -4.92 15.74
CA GLY A 874 -0.85 -5.23 14.31
C GLY A 874 -2.03 -6.16 13.99
N GLY A 875 -2.95 -6.39 14.94
CA GLY A 875 -4.11 -7.27 14.81
C GLY A 875 -3.82 -8.76 14.95
N THR A 876 -2.57 -9.15 15.20
CA THR A 876 -2.15 -10.57 15.30
C THR A 876 -2.75 -11.22 16.54
N LEU A 877 -3.28 -12.45 16.39
CA LEU A 877 -3.82 -13.21 17.51
C LEU A 877 -2.73 -13.61 18.49
N ASN A 878 -2.88 -13.25 19.76
CA ASN A 878 -2.01 -13.69 20.85
C ASN A 878 -2.67 -14.79 21.68
N SER A 879 -3.86 -14.50 22.22
CA SER A 879 -4.57 -15.40 23.12
C SER A 879 -6.07 -15.17 23.08
N MET A 880 -6.82 -16.09 23.67
CA MET A 880 -8.24 -15.91 23.94
C MET A 880 -8.57 -16.16 25.41
N THR A 881 -9.62 -15.49 25.87
CA THR A 881 -10.23 -15.74 27.18
C THR A 881 -11.58 -16.38 26.98
N ARG A 882 -11.78 -17.59 27.51
CA ARG A 882 -13.09 -18.26 27.50
C ARG A 882 -13.33 -19.00 28.82
N GLY A 883 -14.53 -18.86 29.37
CA GLY A 883 -14.90 -19.51 30.64
C GLY A 883 -13.98 -19.13 31.80
N GLY A 884 -13.48 -17.89 31.81
CA GLY A 884 -12.57 -17.40 32.85
C GLY A 884 -11.13 -17.92 32.75
N LYS A 885 -10.72 -18.62 31.68
CA LYS A 885 -9.35 -19.11 31.47
C LYS A 885 -8.72 -18.59 30.19
N ASN A 886 -7.40 -18.33 30.21
CA ASN A 886 -6.66 -17.89 29.03
C ASN A 886 -6.05 -19.08 28.28
N HIS A 887 -6.04 -18.98 26.95
CA HIS A 887 -5.43 -19.97 26.07
C HIS A 887 -4.63 -19.25 25.00
N TYR A 888 -3.44 -19.76 24.68
CA TYR A 888 -2.45 -19.11 23.83
C TYR A 888 -2.33 -19.82 22.49
N TYR A 889 -2.33 -19.04 21.40
CA TYR A 889 -2.31 -19.56 20.04
C TYR A 889 -0.90 -19.98 19.62
N LEU A 890 -0.76 -21.23 19.17
CA LEU A 890 0.47 -21.75 18.57
C LEU A 890 0.21 -21.97 17.08
N THR A 891 1.01 -21.32 16.24
CA THR A 891 0.78 -21.29 14.79
C THR A 891 1.89 -21.97 14.00
N ASP A 892 1.55 -22.38 12.78
CA ASP A 892 2.51 -22.72 11.73
C ASP A 892 2.99 -21.46 10.98
N ALA A 893 3.74 -21.66 9.89
CA ALA A 893 4.33 -20.60 9.10
C ALA A 893 3.32 -19.76 8.29
N LEU A 894 2.10 -20.24 8.08
CA LEU A 894 1.00 -19.49 7.47
C LEU A 894 0.17 -18.71 8.50
N GLY A 895 0.46 -18.86 9.79
CA GLY A 895 -0.39 -18.36 10.85
C GLY A 895 -1.60 -19.27 11.15
N SER A 896 -1.64 -20.50 10.61
CA SER A 896 -2.69 -21.47 10.96
C SER A 896 -2.52 -21.90 12.41
N VAL A 897 -3.61 -21.87 13.19
CA VAL A 897 -3.58 -22.36 14.57
C VAL A 897 -3.45 -23.88 14.56
N VAL A 898 -2.31 -24.41 15.01
CA VAL A 898 -2.03 -25.87 15.07
C VAL A 898 -2.17 -26.44 16.48
N ALA A 899 -2.11 -25.60 17.51
CA ALA A 899 -2.36 -26.01 18.90
C ALA A 899 -2.78 -24.82 19.77
N LEU A 900 -3.39 -25.12 20.91
CA LEU A 900 -3.55 -24.17 22.02
C LEU A 900 -2.79 -24.65 23.26
N ALA A 901 -2.12 -23.74 23.95
CA ALA A 901 -1.58 -23.96 25.29
C ALA A 901 -2.45 -23.27 26.34
N ASP A 902 -2.63 -23.89 27.51
CA ASP A 902 -3.28 -23.27 28.67
C ASP A 902 -2.28 -22.49 29.54
N GLU A 903 -2.77 -21.85 30.61
CA GLU A 903 -1.95 -21.06 31.54
C GLU A 903 -0.87 -21.86 32.30
N ALA A 904 -0.97 -23.19 32.34
CA ALA A 904 0.01 -24.09 32.95
C ALA A 904 1.00 -24.68 31.91
N GLY A 905 0.86 -24.28 30.65
CA GLY A 905 1.64 -24.77 29.52
C GLY A 905 1.23 -26.17 29.04
N ALA A 906 0.06 -26.67 29.45
CA ALA A 906 -0.47 -27.92 28.91
C ALA A 906 -1.15 -27.67 27.57
N LYS A 907 -1.07 -28.65 26.66
CA LYS A 907 -1.72 -28.58 25.35
C LYS A 907 -3.22 -28.84 25.51
N ALA A 908 -4.02 -27.80 25.33
CA ALA A 908 -5.47 -27.89 25.40
C ALA A 908 -6.06 -28.45 24.10
N ASN A 909 -5.60 -27.96 22.95
CA ASN A 909 -6.09 -28.37 21.63
C ASN A 909 -4.92 -28.70 20.68
N THR A 910 -5.21 -29.52 19.68
CA THR A 910 -4.33 -29.81 18.53
C THR A 910 -5.18 -29.76 17.27
N TYR A 911 -4.71 -29.14 16.19
CA TYR A 911 -5.40 -29.05 14.91
C TYR A 911 -4.50 -29.55 13.78
N ALA A 912 -5.10 -30.18 12.78
CA ALA A 912 -4.42 -30.56 11.56
C ALA A 912 -5.32 -30.26 10.36
N TYR A 913 -4.74 -29.73 9.29
CA TYR A 913 -5.46 -29.29 8.10
C TYR A 913 -4.99 -30.04 6.85
N SER A 914 -5.87 -30.15 5.85
CA SER A 914 -5.44 -30.36 4.47
C SER A 914 -4.69 -29.11 3.96
N PRO A 915 -4.01 -29.17 2.81
CA PRO A 915 -3.38 -28.00 2.19
C PRO A 915 -4.32 -26.81 1.93
N ARG A 916 -5.65 -27.00 1.97
CA ARG A 916 -6.67 -25.95 1.77
C ARG A 916 -7.49 -25.66 3.02
N GLY A 917 -6.99 -26.01 4.20
CA GLY A 917 -7.67 -25.68 5.45
C GLY A 917 -8.84 -26.57 5.86
N VAL A 918 -9.05 -27.73 5.21
CA VAL A 918 -10.06 -28.71 5.67
C VAL A 918 -9.53 -29.39 6.93
N GLN A 919 -10.26 -29.30 8.04
CA GLN A 919 -9.88 -29.93 9.30
C GLN A 919 -9.84 -31.46 9.17
N ARG A 920 -8.81 -32.09 9.77
CA ARG A 920 -8.60 -33.55 9.74
C ARG A 920 -8.93 -34.22 11.08
N ALA A 921 -9.08 -35.54 11.05
CA ALA A 921 -9.39 -36.38 12.19
C ALA A 921 -8.36 -36.35 13.34
N ALA A 922 -7.11 -35.94 13.07
CA ALA A 922 -6.08 -35.76 14.09
C ALA A 922 -6.31 -34.54 15.03
N THR A 923 -7.40 -33.81 14.82
CA THR A 923 -7.78 -32.66 15.64
C THR A 923 -8.38 -33.10 16.97
N THR A 924 -7.91 -32.53 18.07
CA THR A 924 -8.50 -32.67 19.40
C THR A 924 -8.85 -31.29 19.93
N GLU A 925 -10.12 -31.07 20.28
CA GLU A 925 -10.61 -29.79 20.80
C GLU A 925 -11.28 -29.98 22.16
N GLN A 926 -10.59 -29.55 23.22
CA GLN A 926 -11.12 -29.50 24.58
C GLN A 926 -11.79 -28.16 24.88
N VAL A 927 -11.31 -27.09 24.23
CA VAL A 927 -11.84 -25.74 24.39
C VAL A 927 -12.19 -25.20 23.01
N SER A 928 -13.47 -25.00 22.73
CA SER A 928 -13.90 -24.50 21.41
C SER A 928 -13.33 -23.09 21.15
N GLN A 929 -12.87 -22.86 19.92
CA GLN A 929 -12.29 -21.60 19.46
C GLN A 929 -12.44 -21.47 17.93
N PRO A 930 -12.62 -20.28 17.36
CA PRO A 930 -12.98 -20.14 15.94
C PRO A 930 -11.80 -19.90 14.97
N TYR A 931 -10.61 -19.53 15.44
CA TYR A 931 -9.48 -19.20 14.57
C TYR A 931 -8.68 -20.44 14.16
N ARG A 932 -8.62 -20.71 12.86
CA ARG A 932 -8.17 -22.01 12.33
C ARG A 932 -7.06 -21.86 11.29
N PHE A 933 -7.24 -22.41 10.09
CA PHE A 933 -6.34 -22.28 8.96
C PHE A 933 -6.06 -20.81 8.60
N ALA A 934 -4.78 -20.48 8.39
CA ALA A 934 -4.30 -19.16 8.00
C ALA A 934 -4.85 -17.98 8.85
N GLY A 935 -5.11 -18.22 10.14
CA GLY A 935 -5.70 -17.22 11.03
C GLY A 935 -7.14 -16.82 10.72
N GLY A 936 -7.83 -17.52 9.81
CA GLY A 936 -9.22 -17.24 9.46
C GLY A 936 -10.21 -17.68 10.54
N TYR A 937 -11.31 -16.93 10.68
CA TYR A 937 -12.40 -17.28 11.60
C TYR A 937 -13.32 -18.31 10.93
N GLN A 938 -13.26 -19.57 11.36
CA GLN A 938 -14.19 -20.59 10.93
C GLN A 938 -15.46 -20.56 11.78
N ASP A 939 -16.60 -20.31 11.15
CA ASP A 939 -17.89 -20.23 11.84
C ASP A 939 -18.70 -21.54 11.70
N PRO A 940 -19.86 -21.67 12.39
CA PRO A 940 -20.67 -22.90 12.35
C PRO A 940 -21.17 -23.32 10.96
N THR A 941 -21.03 -22.46 9.94
CA THR A 941 -21.36 -22.83 8.56
C THR A 941 -20.30 -23.71 7.90
N GLY A 942 -19.12 -23.82 8.51
CA GLY A 942 -17.93 -24.50 7.99
C GLY A 942 -17.06 -23.61 7.09
N LEU A 943 -17.53 -22.39 6.77
CA LEU A 943 -16.79 -21.39 6.01
C LEU A 943 -15.80 -20.64 6.91
N TYR A 944 -14.71 -20.18 6.30
CA TYR A 944 -13.80 -19.22 6.90
C TYR A 944 -14.20 -17.81 6.48
N HIS A 945 -14.29 -16.88 7.43
CA HIS A 945 -14.46 -15.46 7.16
C HIS A 945 -13.09 -14.78 7.12
N PHE A 946 -12.73 -14.23 5.94
CA PHE A 946 -11.53 -13.43 5.69
C PHE A 946 -11.97 -12.02 5.30
N ALA A 947 -12.38 -11.23 6.29
CA ALA A 947 -12.88 -9.86 6.15
C ALA A 947 -13.89 -9.69 4.99
N ALA A 948 -13.46 -9.31 3.78
CA ALA A 948 -14.36 -9.06 2.65
C ALA A 948 -15.09 -10.30 2.12
N ARG A 949 -14.56 -11.52 2.31
CA ARG A 949 -15.11 -12.74 1.68
C ARG A 949 -15.20 -13.94 2.63
N TYR A 950 -16.06 -14.89 2.26
CA TYR A 950 -16.11 -16.22 2.89
C TYR A 950 -15.44 -17.27 1.99
N TYR A 951 -14.59 -18.09 2.59
CA TYR A 951 -13.80 -19.14 1.93
C TYR A 951 -14.34 -20.54 2.28
N ASP A 952 -14.56 -21.36 1.26
CA ASP A 952 -14.88 -22.77 1.41
C ASP A 952 -13.62 -23.65 1.25
N PRO A 953 -13.11 -24.26 2.34
CA PRO A 953 -11.89 -25.07 2.29
C PRO A 953 -12.05 -26.37 1.49
N ASN A 954 -13.27 -26.89 1.36
CA ASN A 954 -13.54 -28.17 0.71
C ASN A 954 -13.37 -28.13 -0.81
N ILE A 955 -13.46 -26.94 -1.39
CA ILE A 955 -13.28 -26.66 -2.82
C ILE A 955 -12.24 -25.56 -3.08
N GLY A 956 -11.69 -24.93 -2.04
CA GLY A 956 -10.54 -24.04 -2.16
C GLY A 956 -10.84 -22.70 -2.84
N ARG A 957 -12.03 -22.13 -2.62
CA ARG A 957 -12.46 -20.89 -3.28
C ARG A 957 -13.38 -20.05 -2.40
N PHE A 958 -13.51 -18.77 -2.73
CA PHE A 958 -14.45 -17.86 -2.11
C PHE A 958 -15.90 -18.07 -2.59
N THR A 959 -16.87 -17.68 -1.77
CA THR A 959 -18.32 -17.78 -2.06
C THR A 959 -18.84 -16.63 -2.93
N THR A 960 -18.05 -15.58 -3.14
CA THR A 960 -18.36 -14.42 -3.98
C THR A 960 -17.16 -14.13 -4.87
N PRO A 961 -17.37 -13.48 -6.03
CA PRO A 961 -16.29 -12.84 -6.76
C PRO A 961 -15.47 -11.93 -5.84
N ASP A 962 -14.17 -11.81 -6.10
CA ASP A 962 -13.30 -10.77 -5.58
C ASP A 962 -13.97 -9.45 -5.91
N PRO A 963 -14.47 -8.74 -4.90
CA PRO A 963 -15.16 -7.50 -5.17
C PRO A 963 -14.17 -6.51 -5.81
N SER A 964 -12.85 -6.57 -5.50
CA SER A 964 -11.80 -5.65 -6.00
C SER A 964 -11.59 -5.74 -7.49
N GLY A 965 -11.89 -6.92 -8.07
CA GLY A 965 -11.63 -7.23 -9.47
C GLY A 965 -10.15 -7.39 -9.82
N GLN A 966 -9.25 -7.42 -8.82
CA GLN A 966 -7.81 -7.52 -9.02
C GLN A 966 -7.37 -8.98 -9.26
N GLU A 967 -8.09 -9.96 -8.74
CA GLU A 967 -7.78 -11.38 -8.96
C GLU A 967 -8.13 -11.84 -10.39
N GLN A 968 -7.18 -12.50 -11.07
CA GLN A 968 -7.40 -13.10 -12.41
C GLN A 968 -8.56 -14.11 -12.42
N ASN A 969 -8.64 -14.92 -11.37
CA ASN A 969 -9.77 -15.80 -11.12
C ASN A 969 -10.58 -15.21 -9.97
N PRO A 970 -11.83 -14.78 -10.20
CA PRO A 970 -12.59 -14.01 -9.23
C PRO A 970 -12.93 -14.79 -7.95
N TYR A 971 -12.76 -16.10 -7.88
CA TYR A 971 -13.09 -16.86 -6.67
C TYR A 971 -11.89 -17.56 -6.05
N LEU A 972 -10.71 -17.49 -6.67
CA LEU A 972 -9.59 -18.35 -6.30
C LEU A 972 -8.93 -17.84 -5.01
N TYR A 973 -8.85 -18.69 -3.99
CA TYR A 973 -8.11 -18.36 -2.78
C TYR A 973 -6.61 -18.47 -3.01
N ALA A 974 -5.87 -17.46 -2.56
CA ALA A 974 -4.40 -17.47 -2.49
C ALA A 974 -3.74 -17.82 -3.83
N GLU A 975 -4.32 -17.37 -4.95
CA GLU A 975 -3.91 -17.69 -6.32
C GLU A 975 -3.74 -19.20 -6.62
N GLY A 976 -4.41 -20.06 -5.85
CA GLY A 976 -4.30 -21.51 -5.99
C GLY A 976 -3.07 -22.11 -5.33
N ASP A 977 -2.32 -21.34 -4.53
CA ASP A 977 -1.20 -21.82 -3.71
C ASP A 977 -1.40 -21.55 -2.19
N PRO A 978 -2.39 -22.20 -1.55
CA PRO A 978 -2.68 -22.04 -0.12
C PRO A 978 -1.61 -22.63 0.81
N VAL A 979 -0.53 -23.21 0.27
CA VAL A 979 0.61 -23.72 1.05
C VAL A 979 1.64 -22.64 1.29
N ASN A 980 1.77 -21.69 0.35
CA ASN A 980 2.75 -20.62 0.43
C ASN A 980 2.10 -19.23 0.52
N ARG A 981 0.79 -19.10 0.29
CA ARG A 981 0.09 -17.81 0.20
C ARG A 981 -1.17 -17.79 1.07
N ILE A 982 -1.54 -16.60 1.52
CA ILE A 982 -2.76 -16.35 2.29
C ILE A 982 -3.50 -15.15 1.71
N ASP A 983 -4.82 -15.11 1.90
CA ASP A 983 -5.63 -13.91 1.63
C ASP A 983 -6.32 -13.48 2.94
N PRO A 984 -5.66 -12.64 3.77
CA PRO A 984 -6.17 -12.24 5.08
C PRO A 984 -7.27 -11.19 4.99
N THR A 985 -7.37 -10.45 3.88
CA THR A 985 -8.37 -9.40 3.66
C THR A 985 -9.58 -9.89 2.89
N GLY A 986 -9.47 -11.04 2.24
CA GLY A 986 -10.42 -11.50 1.24
C GLY A 986 -10.44 -10.59 0.01
N LEU A 987 -9.35 -9.89 -0.30
CA LEU A 987 -9.25 -8.99 -1.47
C LEU A 987 -7.94 -9.16 -2.23
N LEU A 988 -6.90 -9.69 -1.57
CA LEU A 988 -5.57 -9.69 -2.14
C LEU A 988 -4.77 -10.87 -1.60
N SER A 989 -4.31 -11.71 -2.53
CA SER A 989 -3.44 -12.85 -2.24
C SER A 989 -2.03 -12.37 -1.93
N LEU A 990 -1.59 -12.54 -0.69
CA LEU A 990 -0.24 -12.21 -0.27
C LEU A 990 0.63 -13.47 -0.28
N GLY A 991 1.85 -13.32 -0.81
CA GLY A 991 2.89 -14.32 -0.62
C GLY A 991 3.25 -14.43 0.85
N GLY A 992 3.01 -15.60 1.44
CA GLY A 992 3.53 -15.91 2.75
C GLY A 992 5.03 -16.15 2.66
N ILE A 993 5.77 -15.61 3.63
CA ILE A 993 7.17 -15.92 3.94
C ILE A 993 8.22 -15.46 2.90
N ALA A 994 8.01 -15.66 1.59
CA ALA A 994 9.01 -15.40 0.55
C ALA A 994 8.83 -14.02 -0.13
N ASP A 995 7.60 -13.55 -0.34
CA ASP A 995 7.35 -12.22 -0.93
C ASP A 995 7.44 -11.12 0.14
N ALA A 996 7.02 -11.40 1.38
CA ALA A 996 7.08 -10.45 2.49
C ALA A 996 8.51 -10.03 2.91
N LEU A 997 9.55 -10.70 2.40
CA LEU A 997 10.96 -10.51 2.78
C LEU A 997 11.88 -10.32 1.55
N GLY A 998 11.31 -10.21 0.34
CA GLY A 998 12.05 -10.23 -0.92
C GLY A 998 11.62 -9.10 -1.89
N PRO A 999 12.54 -8.26 -2.37
CA PRO A 999 12.27 -7.10 -3.22
C PRO A 999 11.74 -7.43 -4.64
N ILE A 1000 11.52 -8.69 -5.02
CA ILE A 1000 10.97 -9.05 -6.34
C ILE A 1000 9.49 -9.40 -6.35
N GLY A 1001 8.91 -9.84 -5.22
CA GLY A 1001 7.44 -9.88 -5.11
C GLY A 1001 6.86 -8.50 -5.45
N ASP A 1002 7.50 -7.45 -4.90
CA ASP A 1002 7.19 -6.04 -5.11
C ASP A 1002 7.65 -5.46 -6.46
N VAL A 1003 8.61 -6.06 -7.16
CA VAL A 1003 8.93 -5.70 -8.56
C VAL A 1003 7.94 -6.35 -9.53
N GLY A 1004 7.42 -7.55 -9.22
CA GLY A 1004 6.38 -8.22 -9.99
C GLY A 1004 5.03 -7.52 -9.90
N THR A 1005 4.57 -7.19 -8.69
CA THR A 1005 3.39 -6.32 -8.46
C THR A 1005 3.67 -4.88 -8.90
N GLY A 1006 4.88 -4.37 -8.69
CA GLY A 1006 5.32 -3.07 -9.19
C GLY A 1006 5.30 -2.96 -10.72
N ILE A 1007 5.56 -4.05 -11.45
CA ILE A 1007 5.43 -4.08 -12.92
C ILE A 1007 3.99 -4.31 -13.37
N ALA A 1008 3.16 -5.02 -12.60
CA ALA A 1008 1.71 -4.98 -12.81
C ALA A 1008 1.19 -3.54 -12.68
N HIS A 1009 1.66 -2.78 -11.68
CA HIS A 1009 1.34 -1.36 -11.51
C HIS A 1009 1.98 -0.45 -12.58
N LEU A 1010 3.22 -0.70 -13.05
CA LEU A 1010 3.80 0.00 -14.22
C LEU A 1010 3.04 -0.31 -15.53
N ALA A 1011 2.59 -1.55 -15.68
CA ALA A 1011 1.75 -2.00 -16.79
C ALA A 1011 0.34 -1.39 -16.73
N GLU A 1012 -0.16 -1.10 -15.53
CA GLU A 1012 -1.45 -0.45 -15.20
C GLU A 1012 -1.36 1.08 -15.03
N GLY A 1013 -0.19 1.68 -15.27
CA GLY A 1013 0.02 3.14 -15.24
C GLY A 1013 0.19 3.78 -13.85
N ASP A 1014 0.24 3.01 -12.76
CA ASP A 1014 0.47 3.51 -11.41
C ASP A 1014 1.96 3.57 -11.06
N THR A 1015 2.56 4.73 -11.31
CA THR A 1015 4.01 4.97 -11.24
C THR A 1015 4.49 5.45 -9.87
N LYS A 1016 3.59 5.66 -8.90
CA LYS A 1016 3.93 6.17 -7.57
C LYS A 1016 4.37 5.08 -6.59
N ALA A 1017 3.94 3.83 -6.80
CA ALA A 1017 4.32 2.69 -5.96
C ALA A 1017 5.79 2.29 -6.11
N LEU A 1018 6.33 2.32 -7.34
CA LEU A 1018 7.61 1.65 -7.64
C LEU A 1018 8.86 2.27 -6.99
N TRP A 1019 8.91 3.60 -6.85
CA TRP A 1019 10.11 4.27 -6.37
C TRP A 1019 10.07 4.58 -4.87
N GLY A 1020 8.88 4.68 -4.29
CA GLY A 1020 8.70 4.71 -2.84
C GLY A 1020 9.04 3.37 -2.21
N ASP A 1021 8.65 2.26 -2.87
CA ASP A 1021 8.84 0.92 -2.32
C ASP A 1021 10.26 0.39 -2.58
N VAL A 1022 10.86 0.59 -3.77
CA VAL A 1022 12.24 0.13 -4.00
C VAL A 1022 13.29 0.97 -3.25
N ALA A 1023 13.03 2.26 -2.97
CA ALA A 1023 13.95 3.09 -2.17
C ALA A 1023 13.66 3.01 -0.66
N GLY A 1024 12.39 2.90 -0.27
CA GLY A 1024 11.93 2.81 1.13
C GLY A 1024 12.11 1.43 1.77
N VAL A 1025 11.91 0.33 1.03
CA VAL A 1025 12.13 -1.05 1.51
C VAL A 1025 13.60 -1.29 1.87
N VAL A 1026 14.52 -0.55 1.25
CA VAL A 1026 15.95 -0.77 1.44
C VAL A 1026 16.50 0.11 2.59
N VAL A 1027 15.74 1.06 3.16
CA VAL A 1027 16.21 1.84 4.32
C VAL A 1027 15.31 1.77 5.54
N GLY A 1028 15.56 0.75 6.36
CA GLY A 1028 15.08 0.72 7.75
C GLY A 1028 13.79 -0.06 7.97
N GLY A 1029 13.79 -1.36 7.66
CA GLY A 1029 12.76 -2.28 8.12
C GLY A 1029 12.31 -3.24 7.03
N ILE A 1030 12.88 -4.45 7.03
CA ILE A 1030 12.14 -5.58 6.47
C ILE A 1030 11.02 -5.87 7.49
N ALA A 1031 9.90 -5.16 7.33
CA ALA A 1031 8.58 -5.37 7.91
C ALA A 1031 7.75 -4.06 7.85
N ALA A 1032 7.37 -3.57 6.66
CA ALA A 1032 6.24 -2.63 6.48
C ALA A 1032 6.09 -2.11 5.02
N VAL A 1033 5.75 -2.94 4.04
CA VAL A 1033 5.08 -2.46 2.80
C VAL A 1033 4.10 -3.54 2.35
N GLY A 1034 2.84 -3.15 2.12
CA GLY A 1034 1.70 -4.05 1.95
C GLY A 1034 0.61 -3.79 2.99
N CYS A 1035 0.22 -2.50 3.11
CA CYS A 1035 -0.87 -1.96 3.93
C CYS A 1035 -1.45 -2.92 4.98
N ALA A 1036 -0.81 -2.98 6.15
CA ALA A 1036 -1.45 -3.48 7.35
C ALA A 1036 -2.07 -4.90 7.34
N THR A 1037 -1.80 -5.85 6.45
CA THR A 1037 -2.42 -7.19 6.62
C THR A 1037 -1.72 -8.30 5.86
N ALA A 1038 -0.60 -8.82 6.34
CA ALA A 1038 -0.58 -10.24 6.65
C ALA A 1038 -0.48 -10.29 8.17
N VAL A 1039 -1.64 -10.33 8.82
CA VAL A 1039 -1.78 -10.31 10.27
C VAL A 1039 -0.94 -11.47 10.86
N GLY A 1040 0.28 -11.16 11.29
CA GLY A 1040 1.15 -12.06 12.03
C GLY A 1040 2.43 -12.53 11.32
N ALA A 1041 3.33 -11.62 10.93
CA ALA A 1041 4.77 -11.91 10.95
C ALA A 1041 5.60 -10.62 10.99
N THR A 1042 5.99 -10.25 12.21
CA THR A 1042 7.13 -9.38 12.58
C THR A 1042 6.90 -7.87 12.47
N ALA A 1043 6.94 -7.20 13.63
CA ALA A 1043 6.80 -5.77 13.82
C ALA A 1043 8.00 -5.00 13.25
N ALA A 1044 7.79 -3.78 12.72
CA ALA A 1044 8.71 -2.64 12.71
C ALA A 1044 7.93 -1.33 12.49
N PRO A 1045 7.69 -0.54 13.53
CA PRO A 1045 7.19 0.82 13.40
C PRO A 1045 8.37 1.74 13.13
N THR A 1046 8.31 2.51 12.05
CA THR A 1046 8.97 3.81 12.04
C THR A 1046 7.89 4.88 11.95
N LEU A 1047 7.67 5.51 13.10
CA LEU A 1047 7.19 6.88 13.29
C LEU A 1047 5.74 7.18 12.87
N GLY A 1048 4.82 6.95 13.80
CA GLY A 1048 3.69 7.86 14.02
C GLY A 1048 2.53 7.88 13.03
N THR A 1049 2.31 6.84 12.20
CA THR A 1049 1.03 6.70 11.47
C THR A 1049 -0.03 6.09 12.39
N SER A 1050 -0.96 6.95 12.79
CA SER A 1050 -2.18 6.66 13.51
C SER A 1050 -2.99 5.51 12.91
N LEU A 1051 -3.63 4.70 13.76
CA LEU A 1051 -4.74 3.77 13.41
C LEU A 1051 -5.88 4.43 12.59
N SER A 1052 -5.89 5.76 12.48
CA SER A 1052 -6.84 6.51 11.65
C SER A 1052 -6.64 6.31 10.14
N ALA A 1053 -5.47 5.84 9.68
CA ALA A 1053 -5.28 5.43 8.28
C ALA A 1053 -5.94 4.07 7.99
N THR A 1054 -5.84 3.11 8.92
CA THR A 1054 -6.37 1.75 8.74
C THR A 1054 -7.89 1.69 8.90
N ALA A 1055 -8.48 2.48 9.81
CA ALA A 1055 -9.94 2.57 9.93
C ALA A 1055 -10.60 3.25 8.71
N GLY A 1056 -9.88 4.15 8.02
CA GLY A 1056 -10.31 4.75 6.75
C GLY A 1056 -10.15 3.83 5.54
N CYS A 1057 -9.14 2.95 5.53
CA CYS A 1057 -8.91 2.01 4.44
C CYS A 1057 -10.05 0.99 4.25
N TYR A 1058 -10.67 0.49 5.33
CA TYR A 1058 -11.75 -0.50 5.22
C TYR A 1058 -13.11 0.10 4.79
N ALA A 1059 -13.35 1.39 5.06
CA ALA A 1059 -14.59 2.06 4.65
C ALA A 1059 -14.52 2.63 3.22
N ILE A 1060 -13.31 2.96 2.73
CA ILE A 1060 -13.09 3.65 1.45
C ILE A 1060 -12.69 2.67 0.33
N SER A 1061 -12.18 1.47 0.64
CA SER A 1061 -11.74 0.50 -0.37
C SER A 1061 -12.87 -0.07 -1.25
N TRP A 1062 -14.14 0.22 -0.92
CA TRP A 1062 -15.32 -0.34 -1.59
C TRP A 1062 -16.25 0.67 -2.28
N SER A 1063 -15.88 1.95 -2.35
CA SER A 1063 -16.63 2.93 -3.14
C SER A 1063 -16.09 3.04 -4.57
N SER A 1064 -16.39 2.04 -5.41
CA SER A 1064 -16.42 2.11 -6.90
C SER A 1064 -15.18 2.61 -7.66
N GLY A 1065 -14.10 2.92 -6.95
CA GLY A 1065 -12.93 3.61 -7.46
C GLY A 1065 -11.79 2.69 -7.87
N GLN A 1066 -11.67 1.46 -7.35
CA GLN A 1066 -10.54 0.58 -7.73
C GLN A 1066 -10.80 -0.20 -9.02
N ILE A 1067 -12.03 -0.67 -9.27
CA ILE A 1067 -12.40 -1.23 -10.58
C ILE A 1067 -12.30 -0.14 -11.65
N ALA A 1068 -12.75 1.09 -11.34
CA ALA A 1068 -12.64 2.21 -12.28
C ALA A 1068 -11.20 2.72 -12.41
N SER A 1069 -10.45 2.93 -11.33
CA SER A 1069 -9.09 3.49 -11.38
C SER A 1069 -8.14 2.53 -12.10
N ASN A 1070 -8.12 1.24 -11.77
CA ASN A 1070 -7.15 0.30 -12.37
C ASN A 1070 -7.54 -0.12 -13.81
N LEU A 1071 -8.79 0.10 -14.23
CA LEU A 1071 -9.24 -0.14 -15.63
C LEU A 1071 -9.40 1.15 -16.46
N VAL A 1072 -9.31 2.34 -15.85
CA VAL A 1072 -9.36 3.66 -16.51
C VAL A 1072 -7.99 4.33 -16.55
N SER A 1073 -7.03 3.95 -15.70
CA SER A 1073 -5.64 4.46 -15.72
C SER A 1073 -4.63 3.60 -16.50
N GLY A 1074 -5.11 2.58 -17.23
CA GLY A 1074 -4.28 1.68 -18.06
C GLY A 1074 -3.44 2.37 -19.13
#